data_AF-A0AAW2FYL0-F1
#
_entry.id   AF-A0AAW2FYL0-F1
#
_cell.length_a   1.000
_cell.length_b   1.000
_cell.length_c   1.000
_cell.angle_alpha   90.00
_cell.angle_beta   90.00
_cell.angle_gamma   90.00
#
_symmetry.space_group_name_H-M   'P 1'
#
loop_
_entity.id
_entity.type
_entity.pdbx_description
1 polymer ?
#
loop_
_entity_poly.entity_id
_entity_poly.type
_entity_poly.pdbx_seq_one_letter_code
_entity_poly.pdbx_strand_id
1 'polypeptide(L)'
;MVLSFNLLKKNKEELYKQLLSLLMPQGFLLTLEESTDCEYSYLKKYKLNIIIERQINNKRLLLLRKTQNVEKNQYQVVHVNNYDFTWVDKLKSIMNMQNKSDIDKNIILVAENNFESGLLGLVNCLRKEPGGETIRSVFIQDNKAPAFSLHEPLYMKQLLLNLPINVIRSGNVWGSYRHFPLPALELKLVQNAYVKQKVQGDMSTLCWTENKKLVENEFADLVNVIYASLNFKDIMLATGRLTISTLYNTPHDFENSLLGMEFVGFNTHNERIMGVCSDGGIANVILADKYLKWVIPDKWTMEDAATIPIVYSTCYYALYIKGKIKKGDKVLIHSGTGGIGQAAIYLALSEGCEVFTTVGNIEKRQFIKKTFPSIPEDNIGNSRDTSFQQMIMQRTNGRGVDIVLNSLAEEKLQASIQCLTNGGYFLEIGKFDMLSNTALDMSIFKKDINFYGILLDKIFFATTEQKLKLFEKITEGIENGVIKPLNRKVFERNEVEAAFRYMASGKHIGKIIIKVQEEKGFLNNPLLAYPQYYCLEHKCYIILGGLGGFGLELANTLIHRGAKNLVFTSRAGIRTGYQQSRINLWRSYGVDVQILTIDDNITHENCKKILEFAETKGPVDAIFNLAVVLNDCIFPNQSAQTFQDSFKSKAWMTKQIDELSRIICPQLRHFVVFSSVSCGRGNAGQTNYGMANSVMERICEKRVKEGYHGLAIQWGAIGDVGLVADMQEENKELIIGGTLQQRISSCLDTLEIFLLQDRPIVSSMVVAEKGNANKSLNIYETVAQIMGLKNTNAVSPKVPLAEMGMDSMMAVEIKQTLEREFDIFLTTQDIRMLNFAKLKQMSIKSEQEKIFDPSETDINNLKNVNTLFQKITNSDFIPNILNELVTKKEVDEVNIIFVPGIDNCLKVFKFTSEIKYAATCLQYEILNVLNENHSVMKSAAYLLPHVLKTIKNQKEFFIVGYSYGSLITIELARLLEAKNLLGRLILIDGAPDPLKLWLNKMMPTTSLKDLQNLIVLRLLEIYTNINEQELMAKLNKCNTVEEKLKIFHACFPTDVNTLTTENQWLMYCTVHNHITAALNYNISSLPRLKSPITLLKPTFPITSFPEEDYGLHRVTEGKIQVHFIEGNHITIMDNDKLISIINKEWIKDN
;
A
#
# COMPACT_ATOMS: atom_id res chain seq x y z
N MET A 1 25.91 16.06 -27.00
CA MET A 1 27.21 15.55 -26.48
C MET A 1 27.74 14.56 -27.50
N VAL A 2 29.04 14.54 -27.77
CA VAL A 2 29.66 13.58 -28.69
C VAL A 2 30.49 12.58 -27.89
N LEU A 3 30.41 11.29 -28.23
CA LEU A 3 31.18 10.22 -27.60
C LEU A 3 32.27 9.76 -28.58
N SER A 4 33.49 9.53 -28.08
CA SER A 4 34.60 9.06 -28.92
C SER A 4 35.53 8.12 -28.14
N PHE A 5 36.35 7.39 -28.89
CA PHE A 5 37.32 6.44 -28.34
C PHE A 5 38.67 6.68 -29.00
N ASN A 6 39.73 6.76 -28.18
CA ASN A 6 41.10 7.00 -28.64
C ASN A 6 41.26 8.24 -29.52
N LEU A 7 40.63 9.36 -29.15
CA LEU A 7 40.64 10.58 -29.94
C LEU A 7 42.05 11.20 -30.00
N LEU A 8 42.83 11.08 -28.92
CA LEU A 8 44.14 11.73 -28.78
C LEU A 8 45.31 10.98 -29.43
N LYS A 9 45.05 9.98 -30.29
CA LYS A 9 46.09 9.27 -31.07
C LYS A 9 46.49 10.07 -32.33
N LYS A 10 47.75 9.95 -32.77
CA LYS A 10 48.32 10.65 -33.95
C LYS A 10 47.52 10.43 -35.24
N ASN A 11 47.59 11.42 -36.16
CA ASN A 11 47.01 11.41 -37.53
C ASN A 11 45.48 11.37 -37.65
N LYS A 12 44.76 12.20 -36.88
CA LYS A 12 43.27 12.28 -36.92
C LYS A 12 42.72 13.68 -37.23
N GLU A 13 43.42 14.50 -38.01
CA GLU A 13 43.03 15.91 -38.25
C GLU A 13 41.66 16.07 -38.91
N GLU A 14 41.32 15.18 -39.85
CA GLU A 14 40.03 15.19 -40.54
C GLU A 14 38.87 14.85 -39.59
N LEU A 15 39.10 13.89 -38.69
CA LEU A 15 38.15 13.53 -37.64
C LEU A 15 37.92 14.71 -36.67
N TYR A 16 38.96 15.44 -36.27
CA TYR A 16 38.80 16.64 -35.44
C TYR A 16 38.00 17.73 -36.14
N LYS A 17 38.22 17.96 -37.45
CA LYS A 17 37.43 18.93 -38.22
C LYS A 17 35.95 18.57 -38.25
N GLN A 18 35.63 17.31 -38.53
CA GLN A 18 34.24 16.80 -38.52
C GLN A 18 33.60 16.85 -37.13
N LEU A 19 34.33 16.44 -36.09
CA LEU A 19 33.83 16.48 -34.71
C LEU A 19 33.55 17.91 -34.24
N LEU A 20 34.43 18.86 -34.57
CA LEU A 20 34.26 20.26 -34.19
C LEU A 20 33.12 20.94 -34.96
N SER A 21 32.84 20.54 -36.21
CA SER A 21 31.67 21.06 -36.95
C SER A 21 30.35 20.52 -36.39
N LEU A 22 30.34 19.29 -35.86
CA LEU A 22 29.16 18.68 -35.24
C LEU A 22 28.91 19.16 -33.79
N LEU A 23 29.94 19.65 -33.11
CA LEU A 23 29.84 20.08 -31.71
C LEU A 23 29.27 21.50 -31.63
N MET A 24 28.07 21.63 -31.07
CA MET A 24 27.47 22.94 -30.72
C MET A 24 28.43 23.80 -29.87
N PRO A 25 28.34 25.15 -29.90
CA PRO A 25 29.26 26.04 -29.18
C PRO A 25 29.41 25.75 -27.68
N GLN A 26 28.33 25.29 -27.03
CA GLN A 26 28.32 24.89 -25.62
C GLN A 26 28.38 23.37 -25.40
N GLY A 27 28.51 22.58 -26.47
CA GLY A 27 28.49 21.12 -26.42
C GLY A 27 29.71 20.50 -25.75
N PHE A 28 29.53 19.30 -25.22
CA PHE A 28 30.57 18.49 -24.60
C PHE A 28 30.98 17.32 -25.50
N LEU A 29 32.25 16.94 -25.41
CA LEU A 29 32.85 15.78 -26.05
C LEU A 29 33.42 14.87 -24.95
N LEU A 30 32.95 13.63 -24.87
CA LEU A 30 33.48 12.63 -23.94
C LEU A 30 34.33 11.64 -24.73
N THR A 31 35.58 11.43 -24.31
CA THR A 31 36.49 10.47 -24.95
C THR A 31 37.10 9.51 -23.94
N LEU A 32 37.23 8.25 -24.32
CA LEU A 32 37.94 7.23 -23.54
C LEU A 32 39.22 6.85 -24.28
N GLU A 33 40.37 7.05 -23.63
CA GLU A 33 41.71 6.87 -24.18
C GLU A 33 42.39 5.64 -23.55
N GLU A 34 43.03 4.79 -24.35
CA GLU A 34 43.68 3.54 -23.90
C GLU A 34 45.11 3.69 -23.39
N SER A 35 45.79 4.81 -23.65
CA SER A 35 47.21 4.97 -23.34
C SER A 35 47.50 6.06 -22.31
N THR A 36 48.58 5.92 -21.56
CA THR A 36 49.14 6.96 -20.68
C THR A 36 49.81 8.11 -21.45
N ASP A 37 50.18 7.90 -22.71
CA ASP A 37 50.85 8.86 -23.60
C ASP A 37 49.83 9.68 -24.41
N CYS A 38 48.91 10.35 -23.72
CA CYS A 38 47.99 11.29 -24.36
C CYS A 38 48.73 12.58 -24.77
N GLU A 39 48.82 12.87 -26.07
CA GLU A 39 49.34 14.16 -26.56
C GLU A 39 48.30 15.28 -26.39
N TYR A 40 48.26 15.93 -25.23
CA TYR A 40 47.38 17.08 -24.95
C TYR A 40 47.66 18.32 -25.83
N SER A 41 48.74 18.30 -26.62
CA SER A 41 49.07 19.36 -27.60
C SER A 41 47.95 19.58 -28.62
N TYR A 42 47.25 18.51 -29.03
CA TYR A 42 46.11 18.60 -29.95
C TYR A 42 44.91 19.35 -29.34
N LEU A 43 44.69 19.25 -28.03
CA LEU A 43 43.60 19.99 -27.38
C LEU A 43 43.80 21.51 -27.50
N LYS A 44 45.05 21.99 -27.35
CA LYS A 44 45.38 23.40 -27.59
C LYS A 44 45.19 23.79 -29.06
N LYS A 45 45.63 22.95 -30.00
CA LYS A 45 45.46 23.17 -31.45
C LYS A 45 43.98 23.37 -31.83
N TYR A 46 43.09 22.62 -31.20
CA TYR A 46 41.66 22.61 -31.50
C TYR A 46 40.80 23.43 -30.54
N LYS A 47 41.43 24.24 -29.66
CA LYS A 47 40.74 25.07 -28.65
C LYS A 47 39.74 24.26 -27.80
N LEU A 48 40.20 23.13 -27.26
CA LEU A 48 39.44 22.28 -26.36
C LEU A 48 40.04 22.34 -24.95
N ASN A 49 39.21 22.61 -23.95
CA ASN A 49 39.55 22.56 -22.54
C ASN A 49 39.12 21.22 -21.94
N ILE A 50 39.92 20.70 -21.00
CA ILE A 50 39.56 19.54 -20.18
C ILE A 50 38.65 20.01 -19.04
N ILE A 51 37.47 19.41 -18.94
CA ILE A 51 36.46 19.69 -17.90
C ILE A 51 36.55 18.65 -16.79
N ILE A 52 36.66 17.37 -17.16
CA ILE A 52 36.85 16.25 -16.23
C ILE A 52 37.90 15.33 -16.82
N GLU A 53 38.81 14.87 -15.98
CA GLU A 53 39.73 13.79 -16.27
C GLU A 53 39.60 12.73 -15.18
N ARG A 54 39.34 11.48 -15.57
CA ARG A 54 39.22 10.35 -14.66
C ARG A 54 40.00 9.16 -15.18
N GLN A 55 40.89 8.63 -14.34
CA GLN A 55 41.56 7.36 -14.62
C GLN A 55 40.66 6.19 -14.23
N ILE A 56 40.51 5.22 -15.13
CA ILE A 56 39.75 3.98 -14.94
C ILE A 56 40.67 2.83 -15.37
N ASN A 57 41.28 2.14 -14.40
CA ASN A 57 42.32 1.13 -14.64
C ASN A 57 43.45 1.72 -15.51
N ASN A 58 43.71 1.12 -16.69
CA ASN A 58 44.73 1.56 -17.65
C ASN A 58 44.17 2.54 -18.70
N LYS A 59 42.93 3.02 -18.56
CA LYS A 59 42.28 3.95 -19.50
C LYS A 59 42.02 5.30 -18.85
N ARG A 60 41.94 6.37 -19.65
CA ARG A 60 41.58 7.72 -19.20
C ARG A 60 40.29 8.17 -19.85
N LEU A 61 39.33 8.61 -19.05
CA LEU A 61 38.09 9.22 -19.51
C LEU A 61 38.22 10.74 -19.41
N LEU A 62 38.09 11.43 -20.55
CA LEU A 62 38.21 12.89 -20.64
C LEU A 62 36.88 13.49 -21.11
N LEU A 63 36.35 14.42 -20.35
CA LEU A 63 35.26 15.30 -20.78
C LEU A 63 35.86 16.63 -21.25
N LEU A 64 35.62 16.97 -22.50
CA LEU A 64 36.19 18.13 -23.18
C LEU A 64 35.08 19.11 -23.60
N ARG A 65 35.43 20.39 -23.69
CA ARG A 65 34.55 21.46 -24.19
C ARG A 65 35.36 22.47 -24.99
N LYS A 66 34.75 23.12 -25.98
CA LYS A 66 35.37 24.25 -26.70
C LYS A 66 35.72 25.37 -25.72
N THR A 67 36.92 25.95 -25.87
CA THR A 67 37.36 27.14 -25.16
C THR A 67 36.46 28.31 -25.53
N GLN A 68 35.96 29.04 -24.54
CA GLN A 68 35.15 30.24 -24.74
C GLN A 68 35.98 31.49 -24.46
N ASN A 69 35.84 32.50 -25.30
CA ASN A 69 36.42 33.83 -25.07
C ASN A 69 35.37 34.68 -24.34
N VAL A 70 35.42 34.71 -23.02
CA VAL A 70 34.58 35.56 -22.17
C VAL A 70 35.46 36.65 -21.58
N GLU A 71 35.10 37.91 -21.77
CA GLU A 71 35.86 39.05 -21.25
C GLU A 71 35.53 39.31 -19.77
N LYS A 72 36.50 39.80 -18.99
CA LYS A 72 36.33 40.06 -17.55
C LYS A 72 35.15 40.99 -17.22
N ASN A 73 34.87 41.94 -18.12
CA ASN A 73 33.80 42.94 -17.97
C ASN A 73 32.38 42.35 -18.11
N GLN A 74 32.28 41.07 -18.45
CA GLN A 74 31.02 40.33 -18.60
C GLN A 74 30.61 39.59 -17.31
N TYR A 75 31.34 39.75 -16.20
CA TYR A 75 31.02 39.14 -14.91
C TYR A 75 30.55 40.15 -13.86
N GLN A 76 29.52 39.78 -13.10
CA GLN A 76 29.08 40.51 -11.90
C GLN A 76 29.13 39.59 -10.68
N VAL A 77 29.69 40.06 -9.57
CA VAL A 77 29.98 39.22 -8.39
C VAL A 77 29.05 39.57 -7.24
N VAL A 78 28.46 38.54 -6.63
CA VAL A 78 27.64 38.64 -5.41
C VAL A 78 28.15 37.62 -4.39
N HIS A 79 28.53 38.09 -3.20
CA HIS A 79 28.90 37.22 -2.09
C HIS A 79 27.64 36.82 -1.33
N VAL A 80 27.49 35.51 -1.07
CA VAL A 80 26.32 34.91 -0.43
C VAL A 80 26.67 34.47 0.98
N ASN A 81 25.82 34.82 1.95
CA ASN A 81 25.98 34.48 3.36
C ASN A 81 24.72 33.71 3.86
N ASN A 82 24.90 32.85 4.86
CA ASN A 82 23.85 32.09 5.55
C ASN A 82 23.14 32.87 6.67
N TYR A 83 23.73 33.97 7.14
CA TYR A 83 23.26 34.71 8.33
C TYR A 83 22.78 36.13 8.00
N ASP A 84 23.37 36.74 6.97
CA ASP A 84 22.95 38.03 6.44
C ASP A 84 22.39 37.83 5.02
N PHE A 85 21.17 38.32 4.78
CA PHE A 85 20.44 38.21 3.52
C PHE A 85 20.37 39.52 2.73
N THR A 86 21.16 40.55 3.09
CA THR A 86 21.27 41.80 2.32
C THR A 86 21.67 41.59 0.86
N TRP A 87 22.36 40.49 0.55
CA TRP A 87 22.74 40.11 -0.81
C TRP A 87 21.54 39.77 -1.71
N VAL A 88 20.37 39.45 -1.15
CA VAL A 88 19.15 39.11 -1.91
C VAL A 88 18.72 40.30 -2.76
N ASP A 89 18.60 41.49 -2.18
CA ASP A 89 18.19 42.70 -2.90
C ASP A 89 19.23 43.15 -3.91
N LYS A 90 20.53 42.97 -3.59
CA LYS A 90 21.63 43.21 -4.54
C LYS A 90 21.53 42.29 -5.75
N LEU A 91 21.28 41.00 -5.56
CA LEU A 91 21.14 40.03 -6.64
C LEU A 91 19.90 40.33 -7.50
N LYS A 92 18.77 40.68 -6.89
CA LYS A 92 17.57 41.12 -7.61
C LYS A 92 17.82 42.34 -8.49
N SER A 93 18.49 43.35 -7.95
CA SER A 93 18.83 44.57 -8.67
C SER A 93 19.64 44.26 -9.93
N ILE A 94 20.63 43.37 -9.80
CA ILE A 94 21.46 42.88 -10.90
C ILE A 94 20.62 42.16 -11.96
N MET A 95 19.77 41.20 -11.56
CA MET A 95 18.93 40.44 -12.48
C MET A 95 17.92 41.34 -13.23
N ASN A 96 17.36 42.35 -12.56
CA ASN A 96 16.44 43.31 -13.16
C ASN A 96 17.12 44.25 -14.17
N MET A 97 18.38 44.64 -13.94
CA MET A 97 19.13 45.46 -14.91
C MET A 97 19.45 44.68 -16.19
N GLN A 98 19.74 43.38 -16.09
CA GLN A 98 20.03 42.53 -17.25
C GLN A 98 18.81 42.35 -18.16
N ASN A 99 17.61 42.16 -17.60
CA ASN A 99 16.37 42.10 -18.37
C ASN A 99 16.08 43.36 -19.22
N LYS A 100 16.77 44.48 -18.95
CA LYS A 100 16.63 45.75 -19.66
C LYS A 100 17.77 46.06 -20.64
N SER A 101 18.84 45.24 -20.68
CA SER A 101 20.02 45.48 -21.51
C SER A 101 20.27 44.32 -22.47
N ASP A 102 20.56 44.60 -23.76
CA ASP A 102 20.88 43.60 -24.80
C ASP A 102 22.23 42.84 -24.58
N ILE A 103 22.81 42.89 -23.39
CA ILE A 103 24.11 42.28 -23.07
C ILE A 103 23.96 41.27 -21.93
N ASP A 104 23.96 39.97 -22.27
CA ASP A 104 23.96 38.86 -21.32
C ASP A 104 25.26 38.81 -20.51
N LYS A 105 25.26 39.37 -19.28
CA LYS A 105 26.38 39.26 -18.34
C LYS A 105 26.20 38.04 -17.44
N ASN A 106 27.27 37.29 -17.18
CA ASN A 106 27.24 36.17 -16.24
C ASN A 106 27.29 36.69 -14.79
N ILE A 107 26.43 36.17 -13.92
CA ILE A 107 26.41 36.51 -12.50
C ILE A 107 27.13 35.40 -11.73
N ILE A 108 28.13 35.75 -10.93
CA ILE A 108 28.89 34.82 -10.10
C ILE A 108 28.46 34.98 -8.66
N LEU A 109 27.87 33.92 -8.11
CA LEU A 109 27.58 33.79 -6.69
C LEU A 109 28.76 33.12 -5.98
N VAL A 110 29.31 33.80 -4.98
CA VAL A 110 30.53 33.36 -4.27
C VAL A 110 30.20 33.06 -2.83
N ALA A 111 30.65 31.91 -2.35
CA ALA A 111 30.71 31.59 -0.93
C ALA A 111 32.14 31.20 -0.58
N GLU A 112 32.75 31.93 0.34
CA GLU A 112 34.11 31.70 0.84
C GLU A 112 34.11 31.75 2.37
N ASN A 113 35.13 31.14 3.00
CA ASN A 113 35.29 31.08 4.46
C ASN A 113 34.11 30.45 5.23
N ASN A 114 33.28 29.64 4.55
CA ASN A 114 32.14 28.98 5.17
C ASN A 114 31.88 27.61 4.53
N PHE A 115 32.40 26.55 5.14
CA PHE A 115 32.17 25.17 4.69
C PHE A 115 30.68 24.79 4.67
N GLU A 116 29.89 25.39 5.56
CA GLU A 116 28.47 25.13 5.78
C GLU A 116 27.57 26.01 4.90
N SER A 117 28.10 26.65 3.85
CA SER A 117 27.33 27.51 2.95
C SER A 117 26.23 26.75 2.21
N GLY A 118 25.02 27.35 2.17
CA GLY A 118 23.87 26.83 1.42
C GLY A 118 23.89 27.14 -0.09
N LEU A 119 24.99 27.68 -0.61
CA LEU A 119 25.10 28.21 -1.98
C LEU A 119 24.68 27.22 -3.07
N LEU A 120 24.94 25.92 -2.89
CA LEU A 120 24.62 24.91 -3.90
C LEU A 120 23.11 24.76 -4.10
N GLY A 121 22.35 24.66 -3.00
CA GLY A 121 20.89 24.58 -3.07
C GLY A 121 20.26 25.85 -3.64
N LEU A 122 20.79 27.02 -3.28
CA LEU A 122 20.37 28.31 -3.86
C LEU A 122 20.53 28.31 -5.38
N VAL A 123 21.72 27.96 -5.87
CA VAL A 123 22.06 27.99 -7.30
C VAL A 123 21.26 26.95 -8.07
N ASN A 124 21.06 25.76 -7.50
CA ASN A 124 20.24 24.74 -8.13
C ASN A 124 18.80 25.22 -8.37
N CYS A 125 18.18 25.89 -7.39
CA CYS A 125 16.84 26.47 -7.55
C CYS A 125 16.84 27.65 -8.54
N LEU A 126 17.75 28.62 -8.40
CA LEU A 126 17.84 29.78 -9.30
C LEU A 126 18.00 29.36 -10.77
N ARG A 127 18.76 28.30 -11.04
CA ARG A 127 18.96 27.78 -12.41
C ARG A 127 17.72 27.15 -13.03
N LYS A 128 16.64 26.96 -12.25
CA LYS A 128 15.33 26.52 -12.75
C LYS A 128 14.38 27.69 -12.98
N GLU A 129 14.74 28.89 -12.55
CA GLU A 129 13.96 30.10 -12.74
C GLU A 129 14.39 30.84 -14.02
N PRO A 130 13.52 31.71 -14.57
CA PRO A 130 13.86 32.55 -15.72
C PRO A 130 15.12 33.41 -15.46
N GLY A 131 16.06 33.42 -16.41
CA GLY A 131 17.35 34.10 -16.27
C GLY A 131 18.40 33.31 -15.49
N GLY A 132 18.07 32.10 -15.01
CA GLY A 132 18.97 31.23 -14.26
C GLY A 132 20.18 30.71 -15.06
N GLU A 133 20.11 30.72 -16.40
CA GLU A 133 21.18 30.27 -17.30
C GLU A 133 22.45 31.14 -17.26
N THR A 134 22.36 32.37 -16.76
CA THR A 134 23.52 33.28 -16.58
C THR A 134 24.19 33.10 -15.21
N ILE A 135 23.56 32.38 -14.28
CA ILE A 135 24.07 32.16 -12.92
C ILE A 135 25.22 31.14 -12.92
N ARG A 136 26.33 31.53 -12.29
CA ARG A 136 27.50 30.70 -11.99
C ARG A 136 27.76 30.74 -10.50
N SER A 137 28.33 29.67 -9.95
CA SER A 137 28.73 29.65 -8.55
C SER A 137 30.19 29.26 -8.36
N VAL A 138 30.82 29.88 -7.37
CA VAL A 138 32.15 29.56 -6.88
C VAL A 138 32.05 29.34 -5.38
N PHE A 139 32.14 28.07 -4.98
CA PHE A 139 32.07 27.65 -3.60
C PHE A 139 33.46 27.23 -3.10
N ILE A 140 34.03 28.04 -2.23
CA ILE A 140 35.37 27.89 -1.69
C ILE A 140 35.29 27.21 -0.32
N GLN A 141 35.52 25.89 -0.32
CA GLN A 141 35.56 25.07 0.90
C GLN A 141 36.98 24.87 1.44
N ASP A 142 38.01 25.23 0.66
CA ASP A 142 39.40 25.18 1.11
C ASP A 142 39.77 26.47 1.85
N ASN A 143 39.98 26.36 3.17
CA ASN A 143 40.39 27.49 4.01
C ASN A 143 41.79 28.03 3.66
N LYS A 144 42.58 27.30 2.87
CA LYS A 144 43.91 27.72 2.41
C LYS A 144 43.90 28.39 1.03
N ALA A 145 42.76 28.41 0.33
CA ALA A 145 42.65 29.06 -0.96
C ALA A 145 42.71 30.59 -0.82
N PRO A 146 43.25 31.33 -1.81
CA PRO A 146 43.23 32.78 -1.79
C PRO A 146 41.79 33.32 -1.82
N ALA A 147 41.55 34.51 -1.29
CA ALA A 147 40.23 35.14 -1.37
C ALA A 147 39.76 35.28 -2.83
N PHE A 148 38.45 35.18 -3.06
CA PHE A 148 37.92 35.22 -4.41
C PHE A 148 38.23 36.55 -5.12
N SER A 149 38.77 36.47 -6.34
CA SER A 149 39.03 37.64 -7.18
C SER A 149 39.03 37.28 -8.67
N LEU A 150 38.47 38.16 -9.50
CA LEU A 150 38.56 38.07 -10.97
C LEU A 150 39.98 38.37 -11.51
N HIS A 151 40.88 38.82 -10.64
CA HIS A 151 42.29 39.02 -10.98
C HIS A 151 43.14 37.79 -10.64
N GLU A 152 42.62 36.88 -9.81
CA GLU A 152 43.34 35.72 -9.35
C GLU A 152 43.32 34.60 -10.42
N PRO A 153 44.48 34.13 -10.92
CA PRO A 153 44.55 33.15 -11.99
C PRO A 153 43.85 31.82 -11.68
N LEU A 154 43.84 31.40 -10.40
CA LEU A 154 43.19 30.18 -9.95
C LEU A 154 41.69 30.15 -10.33
N TYR A 155 40.98 31.24 -10.00
CA TYR A 155 39.54 31.36 -10.25
C TYR A 155 39.23 31.65 -11.71
N MET A 156 40.00 32.52 -12.35
CA MET A 156 39.76 32.89 -13.75
C MET A 156 39.92 31.69 -14.70
N LYS A 157 40.93 30.83 -14.49
CA LYS A 157 41.08 29.61 -15.29
C LYS A 157 39.85 28.71 -15.21
N GLN A 158 39.25 28.59 -14.03
CA GLN A 158 38.06 27.79 -13.82
C GLN A 158 36.81 28.45 -14.43
N LEU A 159 36.62 29.75 -14.25
CA LEU A 159 35.47 30.50 -14.78
C LEU A 159 35.42 30.49 -16.32
N LEU A 160 36.57 30.44 -17.00
CA LEU A 160 36.68 30.28 -18.45
C LEU A 160 36.15 28.92 -18.96
N LEU A 161 35.99 27.92 -18.09
CA LEU A 161 35.31 26.67 -18.43
C LEU A 161 33.78 26.86 -18.54
N ASN A 162 33.27 28.00 -18.04
CA ASN A 162 31.86 28.40 -18.05
C ASN A 162 30.94 27.31 -17.48
N LEU A 163 31.34 26.73 -16.35
CA LEU A 163 30.59 25.71 -15.63
C LEU A 163 29.65 26.36 -14.60
N PRO A 164 28.40 25.89 -14.47
CA PRO A 164 27.41 26.51 -13.59
C PRO A 164 27.77 26.41 -12.10
N ILE A 165 28.44 25.33 -11.70
CA ILE A 165 28.80 25.06 -10.30
C ILE A 165 30.28 24.71 -10.25
N ASN A 166 31.03 25.48 -9.45
CA ASN A 166 32.46 25.28 -9.24
C ASN A 166 32.70 25.20 -7.74
N VAL A 167 33.16 24.05 -7.27
CA VAL A 167 33.51 23.84 -5.86
C VAL A 167 35.00 23.58 -5.78
N ILE A 168 35.71 24.31 -4.94
CA ILE A 168 37.13 24.05 -4.65
C ILE A 168 37.26 23.45 -3.25
N ARG A 169 37.93 22.30 -3.18
CA ARG A 169 38.24 21.56 -1.94
C ARG A 169 39.73 21.60 -1.66
N SER A 170 40.09 21.13 -0.46
CA SER A 170 41.46 21.06 0.04
C SER A 170 42.47 20.62 -1.01
N GLY A 171 43.53 21.43 -1.18
CA GLY A 171 44.59 21.19 -2.16
C GLY A 171 44.31 21.86 -3.52
N ASN A 172 43.50 22.92 -3.54
CA ASN A 172 43.08 23.62 -4.76
C ASN A 172 42.42 22.71 -5.82
N VAL A 173 41.70 21.68 -5.37
CA VAL A 173 41.06 20.70 -6.27
C VAL A 173 39.66 21.17 -6.64
N TRP A 174 39.44 21.44 -7.92
CA TRP A 174 38.14 21.80 -8.47
C TRP A 174 37.24 20.59 -8.68
N GLY A 175 35.95 20.76 -8.41
CA GLY A 175 34.95 19.72 -8.59
C GLY A 175 33.52 20.24 -8.44
N SER A 176 32.61 19.31 -8.24
CA SER A 176 31.18 19.58 -8.06
C SER A 176 30.51 18.39 -7.37
N TYR A 177 29.37 18.62 -6.71
CA TYR A 177 28.57 17.54 -6.13
C TYR A 177 27.81 16.79 -7.22
N ARG A 178 27.77 15.45 -7.12
CA ARG A 178 27.15 14.55 -8.09
C ARG A 178 26.43 13.42 -7.36
N HIS A 179 25.27 13.03 -7.88
CA HIS A 179 24.52 11.87 -7.40
C HIS A 179 25.08 10.59 -8.02
N PHE A 180 25.26 9.56 -7.20
CA PHE A 180 25.65 8.21 -7.61
C PHE A 180 24.62 7.22 -7.06
N PRO A 181 24.38 6.07 -7.73
CA PRO A 181 23.57 5.00 -7.18
C PRO A 181 24.13 4.54 -5.82
N LEU A 182 23.26 4.41 -4.83
CA LEU A 182 23.63 3.82 -3.55
C LEU A 182 23.75 2.29 -3.73
N PRO A 183 24.86 1.65 -3.31
CA PRO A 183 24.96 0.20 -3.30
C PRO A 183 23.87 -0.43 -2.43
N ALA A 184 23.45 -1.65 -2.78
CA ALA A 184 22.53 -2.41 -1.95
C ALA A 184 23.15 -2.74 -0.58
N LEU A 185 22.32 -2.91 0.44
CA LEU A 185 22.75 -3.32 1.77
C LEU A 185 23.41 -4.71 1.70
N GLU A 186 24.64 -4.81 2.18
CA GLU A 186 25.37 -6.08 2.22
C GLU A 186 24.96 -6.92 3.43
N LEU A 187 24.97 -8.24 3.25
CA LEU A 187 24.76 -9.18 4.36
C LEU A 187 25.93 -9.08 5.35
N LYS A 188 25.63 -9.15 6.65
CA LYS A 188 26.63 -9.14 7.72
C LYS A 188 26.51 -10.40 8.57
N LEU A 189 27.63 -10.80 9.17
CA LEU A 189 27.63 -11.84 10.20
C LEU A 189 27.00 -11.26 11.47
N VAL A 190 25.87 -11.82 11.90
CA VAL A 190 25.10 -11.38 13.06
C VAL A 190 24.90 -12.53 14.03
N GLN A 191 24.83 -12.22 15.32
CA GLN A 191 24.69 -13.23 16.37
C GLN A 191 23.32 -13.91 16.35
N ASN A 192 22.27 -13.13 16.07
CA ASN A 192 20.89 -13.57 16.09
C ASN A 192 20.22 -13.18 14.78
N ALA A 193 19.50 -14.10 14.16
CA ALA A 193 18.78 -13.89 12.92
C ALA A 193 17.52 -14.76 12.85
N TYR A 194 16.52 -14.28 12.11
CA TYR A 194 15.31 -15.02 11.77
C TYR A 194 14.97 -14.84 10.28
N VAL A 195 14.16 -15.74 9.74
CA VAL A 195 13.64 -15.62 8.37
C VAL A 195 12.49 -14.63 8.34
N LYS A 196 12.63 -13.56 7.55
CA LYS A 196 11.59 -12.57 7.26
C LYS A 196 11.19 -12.66 5.80
N GLN A 197 9.89 -12.51 5.53
CA GLN A 197 9.39 -12.24 4.18
C GLN A 197 9.29 -10.72 4.00
N LYS A 198 10.00 -10.14 3.03
CA LYS A 198 9.93 -8.68 2.80
C LYS A 198 8.62 -8.26 2.15
N VAL A 199 8.09 -9.05 1.23
CA VAL A 199 6.84 -8.78 0.51
C VAL A 199 5.90 -9.96 0.69
N GLN A 200 4.77 -9.73 1.36
CA GLN A 200 3.76 -10.76 1.56
C GLN A 200 3.22 -11.26 0.21
N GLY A 201 3.01 -12.58 0.09
CA GLY A 201 2.56 -13.22 -1.16
C GLY A 201 3.70 -13.61 -2.10
N ASP A 202 4.88 -13.01 -1.97
CA ASP A 202 6.05 -13.34 -2.79
C ASP A 202 7.11 -14.10 -1.97
N MET A 203 7.22 -15.41 -2.21
CA MET A 203 8.18 -16.28 -1.51
C MET A 203 9.63 -16.01 -1.90
N SER A 204 9.90 -15.35 -3.04
CA SER A 204 11.28 -15.02 -3.44
C SER A 204 11.92 -13.98 -2.51
N THR A 205 11.10 -13.29 -1.71
CA THR A 205 11.54 -12.27 -0.77
C THR A 205 11.85 -12.80 0.65
N LEU A 206 11.80 -14.13 0.84
CA LEU A 206 12.21 -14.79 2.08
C LEU A 206 13.73 -14.66 2.26
N CYS A 207 14.16 -14.06 3.36
CA CYS A 207 15.57 -13.86 3.65
C CYS A 207 15.87 -13.84 5.15
N TRP A 208 17.12 -14.10 5.52
CA TRP A 208 17.60 -13.96 6.89
C TRP A 208 17.79 -12.48 7.24
N THR A 209 17.19 -12.06 8.35
CA THR A 209 17.28 -10.71 8.91
C THR A 209 17.78 -10.77 10.36
N GLU A 210 18.61 -9.81 10.76
CA GLU A 210 19.15 -9.70 12.12
C GLU A 210 18.06 -9.53 13.19
N ASN A 211 18.30 -10.06 14.40
CA ASN A 211 17.40 -9.93 15.56
C ASN A 211 18.11 -9.46 16.83
N LYS A 212 18.06 -8.16 17.15
CA LYS A 212 18.75 -7.64 18.34
C LYS A 212 17.99 -7.77 19.66
N LYS A 213 16.67 -8.06 19.64
CA LYS A 213 15.83 -8.07 20.86
C LYS A 213 16.25 -9.13 21.90
N LEU A 214 16.90 -10.23 21.48
CA LEU A 214 17.29 -11.32 22.37
C LEU A 214 18.60 -11.09 23.14
N VAL A 215 19.30 -9.96 22.90
CA VAL A 215 20.64 -9.70 23.48
C VAL A 215 20.58 -9.15 24.91
N GLU A 216 19.45 -8.64 25.37
CA GLU A 216 19.37 -7.86 26.62
C GLU A 216 18.86 -8.63 27.86
N ASN A 217 18.44 -9.90 27.72
CA ASN A 217 17.93 -10.70 28.85
C ASN A 217 18.85 -11.90 29.17
N GLU A 218 19.85 -11.68 30.03
CA GLU A 218 20.78 -12.72 30.52
C GLU A 218 20.11 -13.85 31.34
N PHE A 219 18.83 -13.70 31.72
CA PHE A 219 18.08 -14.65 32.56
C PHE A 219 17.01 -15.45 31.82
N ALA A 220 16.99 -15.41 30.48
CA ALA A 220 15.94 -16.03 29.68
C ALA A 220 16.26 -17.50 29.33
N ASP A 221 15.22 -18.36 29.24
CA ASP A 221 15.29 -19.75 28.77
C ASP A 221 15.62 -19.79 27.25
N LEU A 222 16.83 -19.36 26.88
CA LEU A 222 17.28 -19.29 25.50
C LEU A 222 17.58 -20.68 24.94
N VAL A 223 17.17 -20.88 23.69
CA VAL A 223 17.46 -22.10 22.93
C VAL A 223 18.15 -21.73 21.62
N ASN A 224 19.33 -22.32 21.42
CA ASN A 224 20.07 -22.29 20.17
C ASN A 224 19.47 -23.31 19.20
N VAL A 225 18.74 -22.81 18.21
CA VAL A 225 17.97 -23.61 17.27
C VAL A 225 18.90 -24.24 16.23
N ILE A 226 18.87 -25.56 16.16
CA ILE A 226 19.53 -26.37 15.13
C ILE A 226 18.56 -26.62 13.97
N TYR A 227 17.32 -26.98 14.29
CA TYR A 227 16.28 -27.28 13.30
C TYR A 227 15.00 -26.50 13.59
N ALA A 228 14.40 -25.95 12.54
CA ALA A 228 13.06 -25.37 12.57
C ALA A 228 12.18 -26.10 11.55
N SER A 229 10.92 -26.35 11.87
CA SER A 229 10.04 -27.12 10.98
C SER A 229 8.93 -26.27 10.39
N LEU A 230 8.66 -26.49 9.11
CA LEU A 230 7.60 -25.80 8.39
C LEU A 230 6.22 -26.42 8.66
N ASN A 231 5.25 -25.54 8.83
CA ASN A 231 3.85 -25.85 9.04
C ASN A 231 2.98 -25.21 7.97
N PHE A 232 1.77 -25.73 7.78
CA PHE A 232 0.86 -25.21 6.75
C PHE A 232 0.48 -23.74 7.01
N LYS A 233 0.45 -23.30 8.28
CA LYS A 233 0.28 -21.89 8.67
C LYS A 233 1.36 -21.00 8.05
N ASP A 234 2.62 -21.43 8.06
CA ASP A 234 3.74 -20.67 7.49
C ASP A 234 3.53 -20.44 5.98
N ILE A 235 3.03 -21.44 5.27
CA ILE A 235 2.72 -21.33 3.84
C ILE A 235 1.52 -20.41 3.59
N MET A 236 0.46 -20.51 4.39
CA MET A 236 -0.71 -19.63 4.25
C MET A 236 -0.36 -18.16 4.52
N LEU A 237 0.51 -17.90 5.51
CA LEU A 237 1.06 -16.57 5.78
C LEU A 237 1.93 -16.10 4.62
N ALA A 238 2.87 -16.94 4.16
CA ALA A 238 3.80 -16.58 3.09
C ALA A 238 3.11 -16.32 1.74
N THR A 239 2.02 -17.04 1.45
CA THR A 239 1.20 -16.85 0.23
C THR A 239 0.17 -15.72 0.35
N GLY A 240 0.02 -15.10 1.53
CA GLY A 240 -1.00 -14.07 1.76
C GLY A 240 -2.44 -14.59 1.85
N ARG A 241 -2.66 -15.91 1.83
CA ARG A 241 -4.00 -16.51 1.98
C ARG A 241 -4.56 -16.39 3.39
N LEU A 242 -3.70 -16.12 4.37
CA LEU A 242 -4.07 -15.89 5.75
C LEU A 242 -3.47 -14.56 6.20
N THR A 243 -4.33 -13.66 6.68
CA THR A 243 -3.95 -12.30 7.09
C THR A 243 -3.70 -12.26 8.60
N ILE A 244 -2.83 -11.35 9.03
CA ILE A 244 -2.40 -11.25 10.44
C ILE A 244 -3.59 -10.91 11.36
N SER A 245 -4.54 -10.11 10.87
CA SER A 245 -5.76 -9.70 11.59
C SER A 245 -6.68 -10.86 11.98
N THR A 246 -6.59 -12.01 11.30
CA THR A 246 -7.39 -13.20 11.63
C THR A 246 -6.75 -14.11 12.68
N LEU A 247 -5.49 -13.87 13.08
CA LEU A 247 -4.78 -14.69 14.06
C LEU A 247 -4.76 -14.11 15.48
N TYR A 248 -4.74 -12.79 15.63
CA TYR A 248 -4.51 -12.14 16.92
C TYR A 248 -5.52 -11.01 17.17
N ASN A 249 -6.19 -11.05 18.33
CA ASN A 249 -7.12 -9.99 18.79
C ASN A 249 -6.39 -8.83 19.49
N THR A 250 -5.08 -8.93 19.67
CA THR A 250 -4.23 -7.92 20.28
C THR A 250 -3.14 -7.51 19.29
N PRO A 251 -2.75 -6.22 19.26
CA PRO A 251 -1.57 -5.78 18.52
C PRO A 251 -0.33 -6.38 19.18
N HIS A 252 0.06 -7.59 18.76
CA HIS A 252 1.40 -8.11 19.02
C HIS A 252 2.42 -7.27 18.25
N ASP A 253 3.63 -7.14 18.82
CA ASP A 253 4.80 -6.51 18.19
C ASP A 253 4.87 -6.84 16.69
N PHE A 254 4.44 -5.88 15.86
CA PHE A 254 4.21 -6.03 14.42
C PHE A 254 5.45 -6.39 13.58
N GLU A 255 6.59 -6.71 14.21
CA GLU A 255 7.88 -6.87 13.55
C GLU A 255 8.61 -8.19 13.84
N ASN A 256 8.12 -9.04 14.75
CA ASN A 256 8.67 -10.39 14.84
C ASN A 256 8.17 -11.22 13.64
N SER A 257 9.06 -12.00 13.01
CA SER A 257 8.61 -12.89 11.93
C SER A 257 7.55 -13.85 12.44
N LEU A 258 6.43 -13.91 11.73
CA LEU A 258 5.32 -14.81 12.06
C LEU A 258 5.58 -16.26 11.59
N LEU A 259 6.76 -16.52 11.01
CA LEU A 259 7.09 -17.81 10.41
C LEU A 259 7.82 -18.72 11.40
N GLY A 260 7.33 -19.96 11.50
CA GLY A 260 7.86 -20.99 12.37
C GLY A 260 7.12 -21.07 13.70
N MET A 261 6.63 -22.26 14.01
CA MET A 261 5.88 -22.56 15.23
C MET A 261 6.54 -23.65 16.10
N GLU A 262 7.66 -24.21 15.66
CA GLU A 262 8.38 -25.23 16.41
C GLU A 262 9.86 -25.20 16.10
N PHE A 263 10.63 -25.70 17.06
CA PHE A 263 12.07 -25.64 17.05
C PHE A 263 12.67 -26.86 17.76
N VAL A 264 13.91 -27.16 17.41
CA VAL A 264 14.78 -28.11 18.10
C VAL A 264 16.16 -27.50 18.24
N GLY A 265 16.73 -27.62 19.43
CA GLY A 265 18.01 -27.00 19.72
C GLY A 265 18.62 -27.42 21.05
N PHE A 266 19.59 -26.62 21.49
CA PHE A 266 20.22 -26.75 22.81
C PHE A 266 19.82 -25.58 23.68
N ASN A 267 19.45 -25.83 24.93
CA ASN A 267 19.30 -24.75 25.90
C ASN A 267 20.66 -24.28 26.45
N THR A 268 20.64 -23.29 27.32
CA THR A 268 21.82 -22.77 28.02
C THR A 268 22.57 -23.80 28.88
N HIS A 269 21.92 -24.90 29.25
CA HIS A 269 22.50 -26.02 30.00
C HIS A 269 23.01 -27.16 29.08
N ASN A 270 23.04 -26.94 27.76
CA ASN A 270 23.39 -27.94 26.74
C ASN A 270 22.48 -29.18 26.70
N GLU A 271 21.27 -29.07 27.23
CA GLU A 271 20.26 -30.11 27.07
C GLU A 271 19.62 -30.01 25.68
N ARG A 272 19.31 -31.16 25.10
CA ARG A 272 18.62 -31.26 23.82
C ARG A 272 17.14 -30.98 24.04
N ILE A 273 16.63 -29.89 23.49
CA ILE A 273 15.25 -29.42 23.69
C ILE A 273 14.50 -29.39 22.36
N MET A 274 13.24 -29.81 22.37
CA MET A 274 12.25 -29.57 21.32
C MET A 274 11.08 -28.76 21.90
N GLY A 275 10.43 -27.91 21.11
CA GLY A 275 9.33 -27.11 21.64
C GLY A 275 8.45 -26.46 20.57
N VAL A 276 7.38 -25.83 21.04
CA VAL A 276 6.48 -25.01 20.21
C VAL A 276 6.59 -23.54 20.61
N CYS A 277 6.50 -22.65 19.63
CA CYS A 277 6.52 -21.20 19.81
C CYS A 277 5.36 -20.56 19.03
N SER A 278 4.93 -19.36 19.45
CA SER A 278 3.81 -18.66 18.82
C SER A 278 4.15 -18.17 17.41
N ASP A 279 5.40 -17.74 17.25
CA ASP A 279 5.98 -17.10 16.08
C ASP A 279 7.51 -17.20 16.13
N GLY A 280 8.17 -16.79 15.04
CA GLY A 280 9.62 -16.61 14.97
C GLY A 280 10.46 -17.87 15.09
N GLY A 281 9.86 -19.07 14.96
CA GLY A 281 10.55 -20.33 15.15
C GLY A 281 11.65 -20.61 14.12
N ILE A 282 11.57 -20.02 12.91
CA ILE A 282 12.65 -20.10 11.91
C ILE A 282 13.70 -19.03 12.22
N ALA A 283 14.40 -19.25 13.33
CA ALA A 283 15.47 -18.41 13.85
C ALA A 283 16.62 -19.29 14.32
N ASN A 284 17.76 -18.67 14.64
CA ASN A 284 18.92 -19.37 15.18
C ASN A 284 18.98 -19.35 16.71
N VAL A 285 18.33 -18.38 17.33
CA VAL A 285 18.15 -18.26 18.77
C VAL A 285 16.71 -17.85 19.04
N ILE A 286 16.08 -18.46 20.03
CA ILE A 286 14.73 -18.11 20.46
C ILE A 286 14.61 -18.14 21.99
N LEU A 287 13.57 -17.49 22.51
CA LEU A 287 13.13 -17.64 23.88
C LEU A 287 12.06 -18.74 23.96
N ALA A 288 12.35 -19.84 24.66
CA ALA A 288 11.41 -20.95 24.80
C ALA A 288 10.41 -20.70 25.93
N ASP A 289 9.13 -21.01 25.71
CA ASP A 289 8.12 -21.06 26.77
C ASP A 289 8.40 -22.26 27.69
N LYS A 290 8.39 -22.01 29.00
CA LYS A 290 8.71 -22.98 30.04
C LYS A 290 7.86 -24.25 29.99
N TYR A 291 6.59 -24.15 29.58
CA TYR A 291 5.62 -25.26 29.60
C TYR A 291 5.37 -25.86 28.23
N LEU A 292 5.97 -25.32 27.18
CA LEU A 292 5.78 -25.75 25.79
C LEU A 292 7.11 -26.20 25.16
N LYS A 293 7.99 -26.75 26.00
CA LYS A 293 9.29 -27.32 25.65
C LYS A 293 9.46 -28.68 26.34
N TRP A 294 10.15 -29.61 25.68
CA TRP A 294 10.40 -30.97 26.15
C TRP A 294 11.87 -31.36 25.94
N VAL A 295 12.42 -32.15 26.86
CA VAL A 295 13.73 -32.76 26.69
C VAL A 295 13.64 -33.88 25.66
N ILE A 296 14.58 -33.89 24.72
CA ILE A 296 14.59 -34.89 23.65
C ILE A 296 15.19 -36.19 24.20
N PRO A 297 14.50 -37.34 24.06
CA PRO A 297 15.04 -38.63 24.47
C PRO A 297 16.36 -38.99 23.76
N ASP A 298 17.27 -39.65 24.47
CA ASP A 298 18.58 -40.06 23.94
C ASP A 298 18.48 -40.90 22.66
N LYS A 299 17.43 -41.73 22.56
CA LYS A 299 17.15 -42.61 21.41
C LYS A 299 16.79 -41.87 20.11
N TRP A 300 16.43 -40.60 20.17
CA TRP A 300 16.05 -39.81 19.00
C TRP A 300 17.23 -38.98 18.51
N THR A 301 17.29 -38.71 17.21
CA THR A 301 18.12 -37.62 16.67
C THR A 301 17.41 -36.27 16.89
N MET A 302 18.10 -35.15 16.67
CA MET A 302 17.41 -33.85 16.66
C MET A 302 16.45 -33.72 15.47
N GLU A 303 16.79 -34.31 14.32
CA GLU A 303 15.88 -34.39 13.17
C GLU A 303 14.61 -35.16 13.48
N ASP A 304 14.71 -36.27 14.24
CA ASP A 304 13.55 -37.01 14.74
C ASP A 304 12.65 -36.11 15.58
N ALA A 305 13.26 -35.42 16.55
CA ALA A 305 12.55 -34.55 17.47
C ALA A 305 11.85 -33.39 16.74
N ALA A 306 12.43 -32.86 15.67
CA ALA A 306 11.87 -31.73 14.92
C ALA A 306 10.54 -32.06 14.21
N THR A 307 10.17 -33.34 14.16
CA THR A 307 8.89 -33.79 13.58
C THR A 307 7.73 -33.84 14.56
N ILE A 308 7.97 -33.64 15.86
CA ILE A 308 7.04 -34.00 16.93
C ILE A 308 6.16 -32.84 17.45
N PRO A 309 6.70 -31.66 17.84
CA PRO A 309 6.03 -30.76 18.76
C PRO A 309 4.64 -30.30 18.31
N ILE A 310 4.51 -29.70 17.12
CA ILE A 310 3.22 -29.16 16.66
C ILE A 310 2.24 -30.25 16.27
N VAL A 311 2.70 -31.29 15.58
CA VAL A 311 1.81 -32.32 15.03
C VAL A 311 1.16 -33.12 16.16
N TYR A 312 1.93 -33.57 17.15
CA TYR A 312 1.40 -34.31 18.28
C TYR A 312 0.62 -33.41 19.23
N SER A 313 1.06 -32.16 19.46
CA SER A 313 0.27 -31.19 20.25
C SER A 313 -1.11 -30.96 19.64
N THR A 314 -1.19 -30.83 18.31
CA THR A 314 -2.45 -30.67 17.60
C THR A 314 -3.32 -31.91 17.74
N CYS A 315 -2.75 -33.11 17.55
CA CYS A 315 -3.51 -34.36 17.65
C CYS A 315 -4.00 -34.65 19.07
N TYR A 316 -3.20 -34.41 20.11
CA TYR A 316 -3.64 -34.58 21.50
C TYR A 316 -4.78 -33.62 21.85
N TYR A 317 -4.64 -32.35 21.45
CA TYR A 317 -5.68 -31.36 21.66
C TYR A 317 -6.97 -31.71 20.89
N ALA A 318 -6.84 -32.15 19.64
CA ALA A 318 -7.99 -32.53 18.81
C ALA A 318 -8.65 -33.83 19.30
N LEU A 319 -7.92 -34.94 19.36
CA LEU A 319 -8.48 -36.28 19.57
C LEU A 319 -8.82 -36.57 21.03
N TYR A 320 -7.94 -36.22 21.97
CA TYR A 320 -8.14 -36.55 23.39
C TYR A 320 -8.94 -35.49 24.13
N ILE A 321 -8.58 -34.22 23.98
CA ILE A 321 -9.20 -33.13 24.75
C ILE A 321 -10.59 -32.76 24.19
N LYS A 322 -10.73 -32.66 22.87
CA LYS A 322 -12.01 -32.29 22.23
C LYS A 322 -12.81 -33.49 21.73
N GLY A 323 -12.16 -34.40 21.00
CA GLY A 323 -12.78 -35.59 20.40
C GLY A 323 -13.08 -36.72 21.38
N LYS A 324 -12.45 -36.72 22.57
CA LYS A 324 -12.61 -37.75 23.60
C LYS A 324 -12.51 -39.19 23.05
N ILE A 325 -11.51 -39.42 22.19
CA ILE A 325 -11.25 -40.72 21.55
C ILE A 325 -11.16 -41.88 22.55
N LYS A 326 -11.74 -43.03 22.19
CA LYS A 326 -11.75 -44.25 23.00
C LYS A 326 -11.51 -45.49 22.15
N LYS A 327 -11.09 -46.55 22.83
CA LYS A 327 -10.94 -47.88 22.23
C LYS A 327 -12.23 -48.33 21.53
N GLY A 328 -12.08 -48.79 20.29
CA GLY A 328 -13.18 -49.26 19.45
C GLY A 328 -13.85 -48.18 18.60
N ASP A 329 -13.53 -46.91 18.79
CA ASP A 329 -14.04 -45.84 17.92
C ASP A 329 -13.56 -46.04 16.47
N LYS A 330 -14.42 -45.67 15.51
CA LYS A 330 -14.05 -45.56 14.10
C LYS A 330 -13.65 -44.12 13.81
N VAL A 331 -12.44 -43.91 13.28
CA VAL A 331 -11.86 -42.58 13.09
C VAL A 331 -11.50 -42.35 11.64
N LEU A 332 -12.05 -41.31 11.02
CA LEU A 332 -11.64 -40.82 9.71
C LEU A 332 -10.58 -39.73 9.85
N ILE A 333 -9.39 -39.98 9.31
CA ILE A 333 -8.25 -39.06 9.35
C ILE A 333 -7.91 -38.63 7.93
N HIS A 334 -8.25 -37.39 7.57
CA HIS A 334 -7.91 -36.87 6.26
C HIS A 334 -6.42 -36.54 6.13
N SER A 335 -5.92 -36.60 4.89
CA SER A 335 -4.52 -36.28 4.56
C SER A 335 -3.51 -37.14 5.34
N GLY A 336 -3.72 -38.46 5.38
CA GLY A 336 -3.00 -39.39 6.25
C GLY A 336 -1.48 -39.38 6.12
N THR A 337 -0.94 -39.00 4.96
CA THR A 337 0.51 -38.89 4.74
C THR A 337 1.14 -37.59 5.21
N GLY A 338 0.34 -36.58 5.59
CA GLY A 338 0.83 -35.34 6.18
C GLY A 338 1.32 -35.53 7.62
N GLY A 339 2.00 -34.53 8.18
CA GLY A 339 2.52 -34.62 9.55
C GLY A 339 1.44 -34.91 10.61
N ILE A 340 0.37 -34.11 10.62
CA ILE A 340 -0.77 -34.31 11.54
C ILE A 340 -1.48 -35.65 11.25
N GLY A 341 -1.63 -36.01 9.98
CA GLY A 341 -2.26 -37.28 9.58
C GLY A 341 -1.54 -38.50 10.15
N GLN A 342 -0.22 -38.56 10.00
CA GLN A 342 0.59 -39.67 10.53
C GLN A 342 0.55 -39.73 12.06
N ALA A 343 0.68 -38.58 12.74
CA ALA A 343 0.62 -38.51 14.20
C ALA A 343 -0.76 -38.96 14.73
N ALA A 344 -1.85 -38.52 14.09
CA ALA A 344 -3.21 -38.92 14.43
C ALA A 344 -3.43 -40.43 14.24
N ILE A 345 -2.88 -41.02 13.17
CA ILE A 345 -2.95 -42.47 12.93
C ILE A 345 -2.23 -43.25 14.04
N TYR A 346 -1.01 -42.83 14.43
CA TYR A 346 -0.29 -43.49 15.53
C TYR A 346 -1.11 -43.50 16.83
N LEU A 347 -1.70 -42.35 17.18
CA LEU A 347 -2.50 -42.19 18.39
C LEU A 347 -3.80 -43.02 18.35
N ALA A 348 -4.52 -42.96 17.23
CA ALA A 348 -5.77 -43.73 17.06
C ALA A 348 -5.51 -45.24 17.10
N LEU A 349 -4.44 -45.73 16.45
CA LEU A 349 -4.07 -47.14 16.49
C LEU A 349 -3.62 -47.58 17.89
N SER A 350 -2.88 -46.75 18.63
CA SER A 350 -2.48 -47.08 20.01
C SER A 350 -3.66 -47.17 20.97
N GLU A 351 -4.71 -46.39 20.73
CA GLU A 351 -5.95 -46.44 21.51
C GLU A 351 -6.83 -47.66 21.13
N GLY A 352 -6.50 -48.35 20.03
CA GLY A 352 -7.27 -49.49 19.53
C GLY A 352 -8.50 -49.09 18.73
N CYS A 353 -8.44 -47.97 18.01
CA CYS A 353 -9.49 -47.50 17.10
C CYS A 353 -9.37 -48.15 15.70
N GLU A 354 -10.49 -48.23 14.98
CA GLU A 354 -10.50 -48.59 13.56
C GLU A 354 -10.28 -47.33 12.72
N VAL A 355 -9.19 -47.30 11.95
CA VAL A 355 -8.78 -46.09 11.21
C VAL A 355 -9.19 -46.16 9.74
N PHE A 356 -9.79 -45.06 9.27
CA PHE A 356 -10.02 -44.72 7.88
C PHE A 356 -9.16 -43.51 7.53
N THR A 357 -8.60 -43.46 6.32
CA THR A 357 -7.78 -42.30 5.91
C THR A 357 -7.93 -41.98 4.44
N THR A 358 -7.55 -40.76 4.04
CA THR A 358 -7.51 -40.35 2.63
C THR A 358 -6.13 -39.87 2.20
N VAL A 359 -5.77 -40.15 0.95
CA VAL A 359 -4.48 -39.79 0.35
C VAL A 359 -4.66 -39.24 -1.06
N GLY A 360 -3.70 -38.43 -1.52
CA GLY A 360 -3.83 -37.71 -2.80
C GLY A 360 -3.33 -38.45 -4.04
N ASN A 361 -2.49 -39.50 -3.89
CA ASN A 361 -1.94 -40.26 -5.01
C ASN A 361 -1.53 -41.69 -4.59
N ILE A 362 -1.14 -42.50 -5.58
CA ILE A 362 -0.80 -43.93 -5.39
C ILE A 362 0.44 -44.11 -4.52
N GLU A 363 1.48 -43.28 -4.70
CA GLU A 363 2.70 -43.31 -3.89
C GLU A 363 2.40 -43.10 -2.40
N LYS A 364 1.56 -42.12 -2.08
CA LYS A 364 1.08 -41.85 -0.72
C LYS A 364 0.23 -42.99 -0.17
N ARG A 365 -0.55 -43.67 -1.00
CA ARG A 365 -1.30 -44.88 -0.62
C ARG A 365 -0.36 -46.02 -0.23
N GLN A 366 0.67 -46.27 -1.03
CA GLN A 366 1.69 -47.29 -0.75
C GLN A 366 2.46 -46.97 0.54
N PHE A 367 2.76 -45.70 0.79
CA PHE A 367 3.39 -45.26 2.02
C PHE A 367 2.54 -45.61 3.27
N ILE A 368 1.22 -45.32 3.25
CA ILE A 368 0.32 -45.68 4.36
C ILE A 368 0.30 -47.19 4.59
N LYS A 369 0.14 -47.99 3.53
CA LYS A 369 0.15 -49.46 3.65
C LYS A 369 1.42 -50.00 4.28
N LYS A 370 2.57 -49.48 3.86
CA LYS A 370 3.89 -49.91 4.37
C LYS A 370 4.10 -49.50 5.84
N THR A 371 3.67 -48.30 6.19
CA THR A 371 3.94 -47.70 7.52
C THR A 371 2.93 -48.18 8.57
N PHE A 372 1.68 -48.39 8.17
CA PHE A 372 0.56 -48.77 9.04
C PHE A 372 -0.14 -50.01 8.48
N PRO A 373 0.49 -51.19 8.53
CA PRO A 373 -0.04 -52.43 7.95
C PRO A 373 -1.35 -52.91 8.61
N SER A 374 -1.68 -52.38 9.79
CA SER A 374 -2.95 -52.61 10.47
C SER A 374 -4.15 -51.91 9.82
N ILE A 375 -3.92 -50.95 8.90
CA ILE A 375 -4.99 -50.28 8.17
C ILE A 375 -5.30 -51.09 6.89
N PRO A 376 -6.52 -51.62 6.74
CA PRO A 376 -6.92 -52.33 5.53
C PRO A 376 -6.85 -51.42 4.30
N GLU A 377 -6.49 -51.99 3.14
CA GLU A 377 -6.43 -51.22 1.89
C GLU A 377 -7.76 -50.55 1.52
N ASP A 378 -8.87 -51.21 1.82
CA ASP A 378 -10.23 -50.73 1.57
C ASP A 378 -10.64 -49.59 2.51
N ASN A 379 -9.85 -49.31 3.55
CA ASN A 379 -10.05 -48.18 4.45
C ASN A 379 -9.23 -46.94 4.01
N ILE A 380 -8.55 -46.99 2.85
CA ILE A 380 -7.75 -45.88 2.30
C ILE A 380 -8.43 -45.27 1.07
N GLY A 381 -9.01 -44.08 1.23
CA GLY A 381 -9.74 -43.34 0.19
C GLY A 381 -8.92 -42.27 -0.54
N ASN A 382 -9.54 -41.61 -1.53
CA ASN A 382 -8.94 -40.49 -2.25
C ASN A 382 -9.23 -39.15 -1.54
N SER A 383 -8.23 -38.28 -1.38
CA SER A 383 -8.39 -36.94 -0.79
C SER A 383 -8.66 -35.84 -1.82
N ARG A 384 -8.63 -36.16 -3.12
CA ARG A 384 -8.80 -35.19 -4.21
C ARG A 384 -10.24 -35.01 -4.68
N ASP A 385 -11.14 -35.92 -4.30
CA ASP A 385 -12.57 -35.91 -4.60
C ASP A 385 -13.37 -36.35 -3.36
N THR A 386 -14.69 -36.52 -3.51
CA THR A 386 -15.60 -36.95 -2.44
C THR A 386 -15.84 -38.46 -2.40
N SER A 387 -15.09 -39.27 -3.19
CA SER A 387 -15.29 -40.73 -3.27
C SER A 387 -15.08 -41.46 -1.93
N PHE A 388 -14.29 -40.87 -1.03
CA PHE A 388 -14.06 -41.40 0.32
C PHE A 388 -15.37 -41.53 1.12
N GLN A 389 -16.38 -40.70 0.86
CA GLN A 389 -17.66 -40.78 1.54
C GLN A 389 -18.35 -42.11 1.24
N GLN A 390 -18.39 -42.51 -0.04
CA GLN A 390 -19.00 -43.77 -0.46
C GLN A 390 -18.24 -44.96 0.12
N MET A 391 -16.90 -44.91 0.09
CA MET A 391 -16.04 -45.91 0.72
C MET A 391 -16.39 -46.09 2.21
N ILE A 392 -16.48 -45.00 2.97
CA ILE A 392 -16.80 -45.06 4.40
C ILE A 392 -18.19 -45.64 4.62
N MET A 393 -19.20 -45.19 3.87
CA MET A 393 -20.57 -45.71 4.01
C MET A 393 -20.65 -47.21 3.72
N GLN A 394 -19.95 -47.70 2.69
CA GLN A 394 -19.89 -49.12 2.38
C GLN A 394 -19.19 -49.92 3.49
N ARG A 395 -18.03 -49.44 3.96
CA ARG A 395 -17.23 -50.12 5.00
C ARG A 395 -17.88 -50.09 6.38
N THR A 396 -18.77 -49.13 6.62
CA THR A 396 -19.48 -48.97 7.90
C THR A 396 -20.94 -49.40 7.84
N ASN A 397 -21.38 -50.04 6.75
CA ASN A 397 -22.77 -50.45 6.52
C ASN A 397 -23.78 -49.30 6.73
N GLY A 398 -23.44 -48.11 6.25
CA GLY A 398 -24.25 -46.89 6.35
C GLY A 398 -24.21 -46.20 7.72
N ARG A 399 -23.47 -46.73 8.70
CA ARG A 399 -23.39 -46.14 10.04
C ARG A 399 -22.53 -44.86 10.07
N GLY A 400 -21.46 -44.80 9.29
CA GLY A 400 -20.45 -43.74 9.39
C GLY A 400 -19.39 -44.00 10.47
N VAL A 401 -18.61 -42.97 10.78
CA VAL A 401 -17.50 -42.98 11.75
C VAL A 401 -17.83 -42.16 12.99
N ASP A 402 -17.21 -42.50 14.13
CA ASP A 402 -17.43 -41.83 15.41
C ASP A 402 -16.68 -40.50 15.51
N ILE A 403 -15.48 -40.41 14.91
CA ILE A 403 -14.66 -39.19 14.92
C ILE A 403 -14.16 -38.90 13.49
N VAL A 404 -14.23 -37.63 13.08
CA VAL A 404 -13.61 -37.14 11.84
C VAL A 404 -12.58 -36.06 12.21
N LEU A 405 -11.32 -36.27 11.82
CA LEU A 405 -10.27 -35.25 11.85
C LEU A 405 -10.11 -34.67 10.44
N ASN A 406 -10.75 -33.52 10.19
CA ASN A 406 -10.82 -32.90 8.86
C ASN A 406 -9.77 -31.79 8.66
N SER A 407 -9.13 -31.83 7.49
CA SER A 407 -8.23 -30.78 6.97
C SER A 407 -8.55 -30.39 5.52
N LEU A 408 -9.62 -30.94 4.95
CA LEU A 408 -10.08 -30.68 3.59
C LEU A 408 -11.11 -29.55 3.59
N ALA A 409 -11.30 -28.93 2.44
CA ALA A 409 -12.14 -27.74 2.29
C ALA A 409 -13.40 -27.98 1.43
N GLU A 410 -14.34 -27.05 1.51
CA GLU A 410 -15.50 -26.90 0.62
C GLU A 410 -16.38 -28.16 0.57
N GLU A 411 -16.68 -28.66 -0.64
CA GLU A 411 -17.48 -29.87 -0.88
C GLU A 411 -16.96 -31.11 -0.12
N LYS A 412 -15.66 -31.19 0.13
CA LYS A 412 -15.04 -32.30 0.85
C LYS A 412 -15.28 -32.18 2.34
N LEU A 413 -15.32 -30.97 2.88
CA LEU A 413 -15.72 -30.74 4.27
C LEU A 413 -17.17 -31.20 4.47
N GLN A 414 -18.08 -30.83 3.55
CA GLN A 414 -19.48 -31.27 3.59
C GLN A 414 -19.61 -32.80 3.51
N ALA A 415 -18.91 -33.43 2.57
CA ALA A 415 -18.87 -34.89 2.47
C ALA A 415 -18.30 -35.56 3.73
N SER A 416 -17.32 -34.94 4.39
CA SER A 416 -16.72 -35.43 5.63
C SER A 416 -17.70 -35.39 6.79
N ILE A 417 -18.50 -34.33 6.90
CA ILE A 417 -19.55 -34.22 7.93
C ILE A 417 -20.59 -35.33 7.74
N GLN A 418 -20.98 -35.60 6.49
CA GLN A 418 -21.96 -36.63 6.18
C GLN A 418 -21.47 -38.03 6.59
N CYS A 419 -20.16 -38.24 6.70
CA CYS A 419 -19.56 -39.48 7.18
C CYS A 419 -19.73 -39.74 8.69
N LEU A 420 -20.21 -38.77 9.47
CA LEU A 420 -20.41 -38.96 10.91
C LEU A 420 -21.63 -39.85 11.22
N THR A 421 -21.42 -40.72 12.21
CA THR A 421 -22.48 -41.45 12.93
C THR A 421 -23.23 -40.53 13.89
N ASN A 422 -24.36 -41.01 14.42
CA ASN A 422 -25.09 -40.31 15.48
C ASN A 422 -24.22 -40.15 16.73
N GLY A 423 -24.20 -38.96 17.32
CA GLY A 423 -23.36 -38.61 18.47
C GLY A 423 -21.88 -38.36 18.14
N GLY A 424 -21.50 -38.41 16.86
CA GLY A 424 -20.10 -38.33 16.44
C GLY A 424 -19.45 -36.96 16.62
N TYR A 425 -18.12 -36.92 16.54
CA TYR A 425 -17.29 -35.74 16.76
C TYR A 425 -16.60 -35.30 15.47
N PHE A 426 -16.92 -34.11 14.99
CA PHE A 426 -16.22 -33.44 13.91
C PHE A 426 -15.12 -32.53 14.46
N LEU A 427 -13.87 -32.76 14.08
CA LEU A 427 -12.69 -32.01 14.51
C LEU A 427 -12.10 -31.29 13.30
N GLU A 428 -12.45 -30.01 13.15
CA GLU A 428 -12.02 -29.18 12.04
C GLU A 428 -10.67 -28.51 12.36
N ILE A 429 -9.59 -28.94 11.69
CA ILE A 429 -8.28 -28.29 11.78
C ILE A 429 -7.97 -27.40 10.57
N GLY A 430 -8.78 -27.46 9.51
CA GLY A 430 -8.68 -26.57 8.36
C GLY A 430 -9.10 -25.15 8.71
N LYS A 431 -8.44 -24.17 8.08
CA LYS A 431 -8.74 -22.74 8.29
C LYS A 431 -9.53 -22.11 7.14
N PHE A 432 -9.56 -22.73 5.96
CA PHE A 432 -10.14 -22.12 4.76
C PHE A 432 -11.64 -21.82 4.92
N ASP A 433 -12.48 -22.83 5.13
CA ASP A 433 -13.93 -22.64 5.25
C ASP A 433 -14.33 -21.79 6.47
N MET A 434 -13.56 -21.86 7.56
CA MET A 434 -13.78 -21.02 8.73
C MET A 434 -13.52 -19.54 8.41
N LEU A 435 -12.48 -19.23 7.64
CA LEU A 435 -12.16 -17.86 7.20
C LEU A 435 -13.13 -17.36 6.13
N SER A 436 -13.58 -18.24 5.25
CA SER A 436 -14.58 -17.94 4.20
C SER A 436 -16.02 -17.87 4.72
N ASN A 437 -16.24 -18.19 6.00
CA ASN A 437 -17.57 -18.30 6.60
C ASN A 437 -18.52 -19.18 5.78
N THR A 438 -18.02 -20.34 5.32
CA THR A 438 -18.80 -21.29 4.52
C THR A 438 -20.03 -21.77 5.32
N ALA A 439 -21.19 -21.81 4.67
CA ALA A 439 -22.42 -22.28 5.29
C ALA A 439 -22.34 -23.76 5.69
N LEU A 440 -22.79 -24.06 6.91
CA LEU A 440 -22.93 -25.42 7.43
C LEU A 440 -24.42 -25.78 7.43
N ASP A 441 -24.80 -26.90 6.81
CA ASP A 441 -26.19 -27.35 6.82
C ASP A 441 -26.58 -27.79 8.24
N MET A 442 -27.45 -27.02 8.89
CA MET A 442 -27.89 -27.30 10.27
C MET A 442 -28.70 -28.60 10.41
N SER A 443 -29.19 -29.19 9.30
CA SER A 443 -29.94 -30.44 9.33
C SER A 443 -29.13 -31.62 9.88
N ILE A 444 -27.79 -31.59 9.73
CA ILE A 444 -26.86 -32.61 10.21
C ILE A 444 -26.88 -32.78 11.73
N PHE A 445 -27.22 -31.72 12.48
CA PHE A 445 -27.26 -31.75 13.94
C PHE A 445 -28.42 -32.57 14.49
N LYS A 446 -29.37 -33.00 13.65
CA LYS A 446 -30.37 -34.02 14.01
C LYS A 446 -29.75 -35.37 14.37
N LYS A 447 -28.49 -35.61 13.99
CA LYS A 447 -27.69 -36.77 14.40
C LYS A 447 -27.02 -36.58 15.77
N ASP A 448 -27.32 -35.51 16.52
CA ASP A 448 -26.67 -35.17 17.79
C ASP A 448 -25.14 -35.08 17.69
N ILE A 449 -24.62 -34.61 16.55
CA ILE A 449 -23.17 -34.48 16.35
C ILE A 449 -22.58 -33.32 17.14
N ASN A 450 -21.28 -33.41 17.42
CA ASN A 450 -20.48 -32.34 18.00
C ASN A 450 -19.54 -31.77 16.94
N PHE A 451 -19.52 -30.46 16.74
CA PHE A 451 -18.62 -29.79 15.78
C PHE A 451 -17.62 -28.90 16.53
N TYR A 452 -16.33 -29.19 16.40
CA TYR A 452 -15.25 -28.45 17.06
C TYR A 452 -14.28 -27.83 16.05
N GLY A 453 -14.16 -26.50 16.07
CA GLY A 453 -13.05 -25.79 15.45
C GLY A 453 -11.79 -25.89 16.30
N ILE A 454 -10.73 -26.48 15.75
CA ILE A 454 -9.48 -26.79 16.44
C ILE A 454 -8.41 -25.76 16.08
N LEU A 455 -8.08 -24.89 17.03
CA LEU A 455 -7.07 -23.84 16.88
C LEU A 455 -6.01 -23.98 17.96
N LEU A 456 -4.91 -24.68 17.64
CA LEU A 456 -3.80 -24.86 18.58
C LEU A 456 -3.14 -23.52 18.95
N ASP A 457 -3.19 -22.51 18.08
CA ASP A 457 -2.66 -21.17 18.33
C ASP A 457 -3.16 -20.55 19.65
N LYS A 458 -4.34 -20.96 20.14
CA LYS A 458 -4.90 -20.47 21.41
C LYS A 458 -4.12 -20.96 22.64
N ILE A 459 -3.30 -22.02 22.51
CA ILE A 459 -2.52 -22.57 23.63
C ILE A 459 -1.44 -21.60 24.12
N PHE A 460 -0.93 -20.72 23.24
CA PHE A 460 0.10 -19.76 23.62
C PHE A 460 -0.42 -18.71 24.62
N PHE A 461 -1.71 -18.41 24.55
CA PHE A 461 -2.44 -17.48 25.44
C PHE A 461 -3.23 -18.19 26.54
N ALA A 462 -3.14 -19.52 26.61
CA ALA A 462 -3.85 -20.33 27.58
C ALA A 462 -3.25 -20.20 28.98
N THR A 463 -4.03 -20.58 29.99
CA THR A 463 -3.56 -20.64 31.37
C THR A 463 -2.44 -21.66 31.54
N THR A 464 -1.58 -21.46 32.53
CA THR A 464 -0.49 -22.39 32.88
C THR A 464 -0.98 -23.83 33.05
N GLU A 465 -2.15 -24.03 33.65
CA GLU A 465 -2.76 -25.36 33.85
C GLU A 465 -3.05 -26.06 32.51
N GLN A 466 -3.55 -25.34 31.51
CA GLN A 466 -3.84 -25.91 30.19
C GLN A 466 -2.56 -26.27 29.45
N LYS A 467 -1.51 -25.44 29.55
CA LYS A 467 -0.18 -25.75 28.99
C LYS A 467 0.42 -26.99 29.66
N LEU A 468 0.34 -27.09 30.99
CA LEU A 468 0.83 -28.24 31.76
C LEU A 468 0.13 -29.55 31.37
N LYS A 469 -1.20 -29.54 31.20
CA LYS A 469 -1.95 -30.72 30.74
C LYS A 469 -1.46 -31.24 29.39
N LEU A 470 -1.13 -30.34 28.47
CA LEU A 470 -0.57 -30.71 27.17
C LEU A 470 0.86 -31.25 27.32
N PHE A 471 1.68 -30.59 28.14
CA PHE A 471 3.04 -31.02 28.44
C PHE A 471 3.07 -32.45 28.99
N GLU A 472 2.28 -32.74 30.02
CA GLU A 472 2.17 -34.06 30.65
C GLU A 472 1.75 -35.14 29.66
N LYS A 473 0.74 -34.87 28.81
CA LYS A 473 0.24 -35.83 27.83
C LYS A 473 1.28 -36.18 26.76
N ILE A 474 2.06 -35.19 26.31
CA ILE A 474 3.14 -35.45 25.36
C ILE A 474 4.26 -36.24 26.02
N THR A 475 4.66 -35.88 27.24
CA THR A 475 5.68 -36.61 28.00
C THR A 475 5.28 -38.08 28.19
N GLU A 476 4.05 -38.34 28.65
CA GLU A 476 3.48 -39.69 28.79
C GLU A 476 3.51 -40.46 27.45
N GLY A 477 3.12 -39.80 26.35
CA GLY A 477 3.15 -40.40 25.01
C GLY A 477 4.55 -40.75 24.50
N ILE A 478 5.57 -39.97 24.87
CA ILE A 478 6.98 -40.24 24.55
C ILE A 478 7.48 -41.44 25.36
N GLU A 479 7.21 -41.46 26.66
CA GLU A 479 7.64 -42.50 27.60
C GLU A 479 7.03 -43.87 27.24
N ASN A 480 5.72 -43.90 26.96
CA ASN A 480 5.01 -45.11 26.57
C ASN A 480 5.27 -45.55 25.13
N GLY A 481 6.07 -44.80 24.35
CA GLY A 481 6.47 -45.15 22.98
C GLY A 481 5.36 -45.02 21.94
N VAL A 482 4.26 -44.34 22.28
CA VAL A 482 3.14 -44.04 21.38
C VAL A 482 3.53 -42.98 20.37
N ILE A 483 4.23 -41.93 20.82
CA ILE A 483 4.77 -40.89 19.96
C ILE A 483 5.99 -41.42 19.21
N LYS A 484 5.97 -41.31 17.88
CA LYS A 484 7.06 -41.75 17.01
C LYS A 484 7.51 -40.64 16.08
N PRO A 485 8.82 -40.55 15.77
CA PRO A 485 9.32 -39.65 14.75
C PRO A 485 8.68 -39.92 13.40
N LEU A 486 8.42 -38.85 12.64
CA LEU A 486 7.78 -38.93 11.34
C LEU A 486 8.80 -38.88 10.20
N ASN A 487 8.37 -39.32 9.01
CA ASN A 487 9.12 -39.07 7.78
C ASN A 487 9.35 -37.57 7.61
N ARG A 488 10.51 -37.20 7.06
CA ARG A 488 10.87 -35.79 6.88
C ARG A 488 11.75 -35.57 5.66
N LYS A 489 11.73 -34.33 5.17
CA LYS A 489 12.70 -33.81 4.21
C LYS A 489 13.41 -32.61 4.81
N VAL A 490 14.73 -32.65 4.82
CA VAL A 490 15.58 -31.58 5.35
C VAL A 490 16.03 -30.69 4.21
N PHE A 491 15.98 -29.39 4.43
CA PHE A 491 16.53 -28.34 3.57
C PHE A 491 17.59 -27.56 4.35
N GLU A 492 18.61 -27.09 3.64
CA GLU A 492 19.63 -26.24 4.26
C GLU A 492 19.10 -24.83 4.52
N ARG A 493 19.71 -24.09 5.45
CA ARG A 493 19.32 -22.71 5.79
C ARG A 493 19.28 -21.73 4.61
N ASN A 494 19.99 -22.02 3.52
CA ASN A 494 20.01 -21.19 2.31
C ASN A 494 18.88 -21.55 1.34
N GLU A 495 18.19 -22.66 1.56
CA GLU A 495 17.14 -23.22 0.70
C GLU A 495 15.74 -22.95 1.25
N VAL A 496 15.58 -21.91 2.08
CA VAL A 496 14.30 -21.56 2.73
C VAL A 496 13.18 -21.38 1.70
N GLU A 497 13.42 -20.62 0.63
CA GLU A 497 12.44 -20.46 -0.45
C GLU A 497 12.03 -21.80 -1.06
N ALA A 498 13.02 -22.66 -1.35
CA ALA A 498 12.78 -23.98 -1.93
C ALA A 498 11.97 -24.88 -0.98
N ALA A 499 12.22 -24.80 0.32
CA ALA A 499 11.46 -25.52 1.35
C ALA A 499 9.97 -25.09 1.36
N PHE A 500 9.71 -23.77 1.32
CA PHE A 500 8.36 -23.22 1.25
C PHE A 500 7.63 -23.64 -0.03
N ARG A 501 8.27 -23.51 -1.21
CA ARG A 501 7.70 -23.93 -2.49
C ARG A 501 7.45 -25.44 -2.55
N TYR A 502 8.36 -26.24 -1.99
CA TYR A 502 8.19 -27.69 -1.92
C TYR A 502 6.98 -28.08 -1.06
N MET A 503 6.77 -27.41 0.08
CA MET A 503 5.58 -27.61 0.90
C MET A 503 4.30 -27.23 0.15
N ALA A 504 4.29 -26.05 -0.47
CA ALA A 504 3.16 -25.52 -1.23
C ALA A 504 2.71 -26.43 -2.39
N SER A 505 3.66 -27.16 -3.01
CA SER A 505 3.34 -28.14 -4.07
C SER A 505 2.53 -29.36 -3.58
N GLY A 506 2.44 -29.59 -2.27
CA GLY A 506 1.73 -30.74 -1.69
C GLY A 506 2.36 -32.10 -1.97
N LYS A 507 3.57 -32.15 -2.55
CA LYS A 507 4.29 -33.39 -2.88
C LYS A 507 4.92 -34.08 -1.67
N HIS A 508 5.09 -33.38 -0.57
CA HIS A 508 5.75 -33.90 0.63
C HIS A 508 4.97 -35.03 1.32
N ILE A 509 5.71 -35.89 2.02
CA ILE A 509 5.23 -36.91 2.95
C ILE A 509 5.91 -36.64 4.30
N GLY A 510 5.11 -36.52 5.35
CA GLY A 510 5.59 -36.18 6.69
C GLY A 510 5.94 -34.69 6.83
N LYS A 511 7.08 -34.38 7.44
CA LYS A 511 7.48 -33.01 7.83
C LYS A 511 8.54 -32.42 6.91
N ILE A 512 8.57 -31.09 6.81
CA ILE A 512 9.68 -30.37 6.16
C ILE A 512 10.43 -29.62 7.24
N ILE A 513 11.75 -29.81 7.28
CA ILE A 513 12.63 -29.28 8.30
C ILE A 513 13.68 -28.40 7.61
N ILE A 514 13.99 -27.26 8.19
CA ILE A 514 15.09 -26.38 7.81
C ILE A 514 16.19 -26.56 8.85
N LYS A 515 17.37 -26.97 8.39
CA LYS A 515 18.58 -27.03 9.19
C LYS A 515 19.16 -25.62 9.29
N VAL A 516 19.05 -25.00 10.45
CA VAL A 516 19.49 -23.61 10.71
C VAL A 516 20.97 -23.57 11.07
N GLN A 517 21.42 -24.50 11.91
CA GLN A 517 22.80 -24.62 12.38
C GLN A 517 23.28 -26.08 12.34
N GLU A 518 24.59 -26.26 12.46
CA GLU A 518 25.20 -27.58 12.59
C GLU A 518 25.10 -28.11 14.02
N GLU A 519 24.74 -29.38 14.20
CA GLU A 519 24.65 -30.03 15.52
C GLU A 519 26.00 -30.07 16.28
N LYS A 520 27.12 -30.13 15.54
CA LYS A 520 28.48 -30.24 16.09
C LYS A 520 29.27 -28.93 16.09
N GLY A 521 28.58 -27.78 16.03
CA GLY A 521 29.20 -26.46 16.07
C GLY A 521 29.35 -25.90 17.49
N PHE A 522 30.23 -24.92 17.66
CA PHE A 522 30.18 -24.05 18.84
C PHE A 522 28.81 -23.37 18.88
N LEU A 523 28.12 -23.47 20.02
CA LEU A 523 26.89 -22.73 20.30
C LEU A 523 27.17 -21.23 20.07
N ASN A 524 26.32 -20.56 19.28
CA ASN A 524 26.42 -19.14 18.89
C ASN A 524 27.32 -18.82 17.67
N ASN A 525 27.35 -19.67 16.65
CA ASN A 525 27.96 -19.27 15.38
C ASN A 525 27.15 -18.16 14.70
N PRO A 526 27.79 -17.02 14.32
CA PRO A 526 27.08 -15.94 13.67
C PRO A 526 26.56 -16.36 12.29
N LEU A 527 25.37 -15.87 11.94
CA LEU A 527 24.72 -16.12 10.66
C LEU A 527 24.87 -14.93 9.72
N LEU A 528 24.94 -15.23 8.43
CA LEU A 528 24.94 -14.21 7.40
C LEU A 528 23.49 -13.74 7.16
N ALA A 529 23.17 -12.51 7.57
CA ALA A 529 21.81 -11.95 7.48
C ALA A 529 21.84 -10.46 7.11
N TYR A 530 20.70 -9.93 6.65
CA TYR A 530 20.56 -8.49 6.44
C TYR A 530 20.50 -7.78 7.80
N PRO A 531 21.34 -6.75 8.04
CA PRO A 531 21.26 -5.99 9.27
C PRO A 531 19.94 -5.22 9.33
N GLN A 532 19.42 -5.05 10.54
CA GLN A 532 18.16 -4.35 10.77
C GLN A 532 18.36 -3.26 11.82
N TYR A 533 17.75 -2.09 11.58
CA TYR A 533 17.77 -1.00 12.54
C TYR A 533 16.88 -1.34 13.74
N TYR A 534 17.36 -1.05 14.96
CA TYR A 534 16.64 -1.27 16.22
C TYR A 534 16.86 -0.12 17.19
N CYS A 535 15.81 0.20 17.93
CA CYS A 535 15.81 1.15 19.02
C CYS A 535 16.05 0.42 20.35
N LEU A 536 16.94 0.98 21.16
CA LEU A 536 17.18 0.56 22.54
C LEU A 536 16.11 1.18 23.45
N GLU A 537 15.49 0.37 24.31
CA GLU A 537 14.35 0.76 25.14
C GLU A 537 14.72 1.84 26.16
N HIS A 538 15.92 1.75 26.74
CA HIS A 538 16.42 2.66 27.79
C HIS A 538 16.91 4.02 27.26
N LYS A 539 16.83 4.27 25.94
CA LYS A 539 17.32 5.50 25.31
C LYS A 539 16.20 6.42 24.83
N CYS A 540 16.55 7.68 24.58
CA CYS A 540 15.64 8.72 24.15
C CYS A 540 15.83 9.09 22.66
N TYR A 541 14.72 9.33 21.96
CA TYR A 541 14.71 9.72 20.53
C TYR A 541 14.01 11.07 20.38
N ILE A 542 14.71 12.04 19.80
CA ILE A 542 14.22 13.41 19.62
C ILE A 542 13.75 13.59 18.18
N ILE A 543 12.51 14.08 18.01
CA ILE A 543 11.93 14.38 16.71
C ILE A 543 11.53 15.86 16.66
N LEU A 544 12.36 16.67 16.01
CA LEU A 544 12.09 18.10 15.83
C LEU A 544 11.04 18.28 14.74
N GLY A 545 9.93 18.95 15.08
CA GLY A 545 8.74 18.97 14.22
C GLY A 545 7.96 17.65 14.20
N GLY A 546 8.08 16.84 15.27
CA GLY A 546 7.53 15.48 15.35
C GLY A 546 6.00 15.37 15.26
N LEU A 547 5.26 16.46 15.45
CA LEU A 547 3.80 16.47 15.29
C LEU A 547 3.33 16.67 13.83
N GLY A 548 4.25 16.86 12.88
CA GLY A 548 3.93 16.84 11.45
C GLY A 548 3.62 15.43 10.95
N GLY A 549 2.97 15.31 9.78
CA GLY A 549 2.54 14.04 9.21
C GLY A 549 3.64 12.96 9.17
N PHE A 550 4.80 13.27 8.58
CA PHE A 550 5.95 12.34 8.57
C PHE A 550 6.45 12.04 9.99
N GLY A 551 6.53 13.05 10.85
CA GLY A 551 7.04 12.91 12.22
C GLY A 551 6.27 11.88 13.04
N LEU A 552 4.94 11.84 12.88
CA LEU A 552 4.07 10.87 13.55
C LEU A 552 4.31 9.44 13.04
N GLU A 553 4.48 9.27 11.72
CA GLU A 553 4.75 7.95 11.13
C GLU A 553 6.16 7.44 11.42
N LEU A 554 7.13 8.36 11.49
CA LEU A 554 8.48 8.05 11.98
C LEU A 554 8.43 7.62 13.45
N ALA A 555 7.74 8.36 14.32
CA ALA A 555 7.59 8.00 15.72
C ALA A 555 6.96 6.61 15.89
N ASN A 556 5.90 6.33 15.12
CA ASN A 556 5.28 5.02 15.11
C ASN A 556 6.30 3.94 14.74
N THR A 557 7.09 4.14 13.68
CA THR A 557 8.12 3.18 13.26
C THR A 557 9.19 2.98 14.33
N LEU A 558 9.68 4.05 14.95
CA LEU A 558 10.67 3.96 16.04
C LEU A 558 10.12 3.16 17.24
N ILE A 559 8.84 3.33 17.60
CA ILE A 559 8.20 2.57 18.68
C ILE A 559 8.15 1.08 18.33
N HIS A 560 7.77 0.73 17.10
CA HIS A 560 7.76 -0.66 16.65
C HIS A 560 9.18 -1.27 16.69
N ARG A 561 10.20 -0.44 16.45
CA ARG A 561 11.62 -0.79 16.54
C ARG A 561 12.18 -0.88 17.96
N GLY A 562 11.37 -0.58 18.98
CA GLY A 562 11.74 -0.69 20.40
C GLY A 562 11.87 0.64 21.16
N ALA A 563 11.60 1.80 20.53
CA ALA A 563 11.70 3.07 21.24
C ALA A 563 10.61 3.19 22.32
N LYS A 564 11.03 3.44 23.57
CA LYS A 564 10.11 3.68 24.70
C LYS A 564 10.09 5.14 25.17
N ASN A 565 11.08 5.95 24.83
CA ASN A 565 11.15 7.36 25.24
C ASN A 565 11.25 8.27 24.00
N LEU A 566 10.23 9.10 23.77
CA LEU A 566 10.14 10.01 22.63
C LEU A 566 9.95 11.45 23.10
N VAL A 567 10.74 12.37 22.52
CA VAL A 567 10.60 13.81 22.73
C VAL A 567 10.29 14.48 21.40
N PHE A 568 9.11 15.07 21.30
CA PHE A 568 8.70 15.86 20.14
C PHE A 568 8.85 17.34 20.42
N THR A 569 9.19 18.08 19.38
CA THR A 569 9.07 19.54 19.41
C THR A 569 7.99 20.02 18.45
N SER A 570 7.23 21.02 18.90
CA SER A 570 6.22 21.68 18.10
C SER A 570 6.12 23.13 18.55
N ARG A 571 5.74 24.04 17.65
CA ARG A 571 5.49 25.44 18.05
C ARG A 571 4.16 25.62 18.76
N ALA A 572 3.19 24.77 18.41
CA ALA A 572 1.81 24.97 18.81
C ALA A 572 1.24 23.82 19.64
N GLY A 573 2.06 22.84 19.99
CA GLY A 573 1.60 21.61 20.61
C GLY A 573 0.67 20.80 19.70
N ILE A 574 -0.24 20.05 20.33
CA ILE A 574 -1.23 19.20 19.67
C ILE A 574 -2.38 20.07 19.17
N ARG A 575 -2.74 19.92 17.89
CA ARG A 575 -3.82 20.67 17.23
C ARG A 575 -4.91 19.80 16.64
N THR A 576 -4.61 18.56 16.26
CA THR A 576 -5.55 17.69 15.55
C THR A 576 -5.95 16.47 16.38
N GLY A 577 -7.18 15.99 16.17
CA GLY A 577 -7.65 14.74 16.79
C GLY A 577 -6.79 13.53 16.42
N TYR A 578 -6.23 13.52 15.21
CA TYR A 578 -5.29 12.49 14.76
C TYR A 578 -4.00 12.47 15.60
N GLN A 579 -3.36 13.63 15.82
CA GLN A 579 -2.19 13.74 16.69
C GLN A 579 -2.48 13.21 18.10
N GLN A 580 -3.59 13.66 18.70
CA GLN A 580 -3.99 13.24 20.04
C GLN A 580 -4.23 11.72 20.11
N SER A 581 -4.93 11.16 19.12
CA SER A 581 -5.22 9.73 19.04
C SER A 581 -3.95 8.90 18.97
N ARG A 582 -2.99 9.27 18.11
CA ARG A 582 -1.70 8.56 17.97
C ARG A 582 -0.90 8.60 19.27
N ILE A 583 -0.82 9.75 19.94
CA ILE A 583 -0.10 9.87 21.21
C ILE A 583 -0.75 9.03 22.31
N ASN A 584 -2.09 9.03 22.41
CA ASN A 584 -2.81 8.20 23.38
C ASN A 584 -2.60 6.71 23.12
N LEU A 585 -2.56 6.30 21.84
CA LEU A 585 -2.26 4.93 21.44
C LEU A 585 -0.84 4.52 21.84
N TRP A 586 0.17 5.36 21.59
CA TRP A 586 1.54 5.04 21.99
C TRP A 586 1.72 4.96 23.51
N ARG A 587 1.03 5.83 24.25
CA ARG A 587 1.00 5.75 25.73
C ARG A 587 0.36 4.47 26.23
N SER A 588 -0.66 3.93 25.53
CA SER A 588 -1.24 2.63 25.91
C SER A 588 -0.29 1.45 25.67
N TYR A 589 0.73 1.61 24.83
CA TYR A 589 1.85 0.65 24.67
C TYR A 589 2.96 0.82 25.72
N GLY A 590 2.79 1.74 26.67
CA GLY A 590 3.78 2.05 27.69
C GLY A 590 4.95 2.93 27.22
N VAL A 591 4.77 3.68 26.12
CA VAL A 591 5.79 4.63 25.61
C VAL A 591 5.64 5.97 26.32
N ASP A 592 6.74 6.51 26.86
CA ASP A 592 6.81 7.88 27.36
C ASP A 592 6.95 8.87 26.19
N VAL A 593 5.87 9.59 25.89
CA VAL A 593 5.81 10.60 24.82
C VAL A 593 5.68 11.99 25.43
N GLN A 594 6.73 12.79 25.26
CA GLN A 594 6.86 14.16 25.75
C GLN A 594 6.81 15.17 24.59
N ILE A 595 6.12 16.28 24.80
CA ILE A 595 5.94 17.31 23.77
C ILE A 595 6.42 18.63 24.36
N LEU A 596 7.47 19.18 23.76
CA LEU A 596 8.02 20.47 24.12
C LEU A 596 7.53 21.53 23.14
N THR A 597 6.80 22.51 23.66
CA THR A 597 6.43 23.71 22.91
C THR A 597 7.60 24.70 22.89
N ILE A 598 8.07 25.05 21.69
CA ILE A 598 9.19 25.98 21.50
C ILE A 598 8.71 27.20 20.72
N ASP A 599 9.06 28.38 21.20
CA ASP A 599 8.78 29.66 20.55
C ASP A 599 9.53 29.81 19.20
N ASP A 600 9.03 30.69 18.33
CA ASP A 600 9.63 30.96 17.00
C ASP A 600 11.06 31.54 17.07
N ASN A 601 11.45 32.12 18.21
CA ASN A 601 12.80 32.61 18.43
C ASN A 601 13.71 31.46 18.90
N ILE A 602 14.34 30.81 17.92
CA ILE A 602 15.31 29.74 18.17
C ILE A 602 16.57 30.35 18.79
N THR A 603 16.66 30.25 20.11
CA THR A 603 17.86 30.64 20.87
C THR A 603 18.71 29.41 21.19
N HIS A 604 20.00 29.65 21.41
CA HIS A 604 20.92 28.64 21.91
C HIS A 604 20.40 27.96 23.19
N GLU A 605 19.80 28.76 24.10
CA GLU A 605 19.24 28.27 25.36
C GLU A 605 18.02 27.37 25.16
N ASN A 606 17.14 27.68 24.20
CA ASN A 606 16.00 26.82 23.88
C ASN A 606 16.47 25.47 23.32
N CYS A 607 17.48 25.46 22.44
CA CYS A 607 18.05 24.23 21.90
C CYS A 607 18.70 23.38 23.00
N LYS A 608 19.42 24.03 23.92
CA LYS A 608 20.06 23.39 25.06
C LYS A 608 19.04 22.71 25.98
N LYS A 609 17.96 23.41 26.34
CA LYS A 609 16.87 22.85 27.17
C LYS A 609 16.22 21.60 26.58
N ILE A 610 16.07 21.52 25.25
CA ILE A 610 15.52 20.32 24.60
C ILE A 610 16.41 19.11 24.84
N LEU A 611 17.72 19.28 24.62
CA LEU A 611 18.70 18.20 24.77
C LEU A 611 18.86 17.79 26.23
N GLU A 612 18.96 18.76 27.14
CA GLU A 612 19.02 18.48 28.59
C GLU A 612 17.77 17.77 29.08
N PHE A 613 16.58 18.22 28.67
CA PHE A 613 15.33 17.54 29.01
C PHE A 613 15.29 16.11 28.47
N ALA A 614 15.70 15.89 27.22
CA ALA A 614 15.75 14.55 26.63
C ALA A 614 16.71 13.62 27.39
N GLU A 615 17.90 14.11 27.77
CA GLU A 615 18.85 13.37 28.61
C GLU A 615 18.28 13.03 30.00
N THR A 616 17.35 13.82 30.56
CA THR A 616 16.64 13.44 31.81
C THR A 616 15.71 12.24 31.65
N LYS A 617 15.26 11.96 30.43
CA LYS A 617 14.39 10.81 30.11
C LYS A 617 15.19 9.56 29.77
N GLY A 618 16.40 9.74 29.25
CA GLY A 618 17.37 8.69 28.99
C GLY A 618 18.45 9.19 28.01
N PRO A 619 19.61 8.52 27.91
CA PRO A 619 20.66 8.91 26.98
C PRO A 619 20.12 9.06 25.57
N VAL A 620 20.38 10.20 24.92
CA VAL A 620 19.85 10.47 23.58
C VAL A 620 20.54 9.58 22.55
N ASP A 621 19.75 8.77 21.85
CA ASP A 621 20.25 7.86 20.82
C ASP A 621 20.20 8.47 19.42
N ALA A 622 19.11 9.19 19.13
CA ALA A 622 18.87 9.76 17.83
C ALA A 622 18.18 11.12 17.88
N ILE A 623 18.56 11.99 16.97
CA ILE A 623 17.95 13.30 16.73
C ILE A 623 17.53 13.36 15.26
N PHE A 624 16.25 13.58 15.01
CA PHE A 624 15.66 13.75 13.69
C PHE A 624 15.16 15.18 13.53
N ASN A 625 15.69 15.95 12.57
CA ASN A 625 15.14 17.25 12.22
C ASN A 625 14.21 17.16 11.00
N LEU A 626 12.90 17.25 11.24
CA LEU A 626 11.85 17.30 10.22
C LEU A 626 11.16 18.67 10.15
N ALA A 627 11.58 19.64 10.97
CA ALA A 627 10.93 20.94 11.02
C ALA A 627 11.05 21.67 9.67
N VAL A 628 9.94 22.22 9.21
CA VAL A 628 9.86 22.91 7.91
C VAL A 628 8.87 24.06 7.99
N VAL A 629 9.26 25.17 7.36
CA VAL A 629 8.40 26.31 7.04
C VAL A 629 8.66 26.64 5.57
N LEU A 630 7.62 26.59 4.75
CA LEU A 630 7.69 26.93 3.33
C LEU A 630 7.19 28.37 3.13
N ASN A 631 7.94 29.12 2.33
CA ASN A 631 7.63 30.48 1.90
C ASN A 631 7.98 30.56 0.41
N ASP A 632 7.20 29.83 -0.38
CA ASP A 632 7.51 29.57 -1.79
C ASP A 632 7.10 30.76 -2.65
N CYS A 633 8.05 31.33 -3.36
CA CYS A 633 7.84 32.35 -4.38
C CYS A 633 9.07 32.46 -5.28
N ILE A 634 8.87 32.84 -6.55
CA ILE A 634 9.97 33.10 -7.49
C ILE A 634 10.93 34.14 -6.90
N PHE A 635 12.23 34.02 -7.23
CA PHE A 635 13.28 34.84 -6.65
C PHE A 635 13.01 36.36 -6.67
N PRO A 636 12.44 36.96 -7.75
CA PRO A 636 12.07 38.38 -7.75
C PRO A 636 11.14 38.81 -6.60
N ASN A 637 10.33 37.89 -6.08
CA ASN A 637 9.36 38.13 -5.01
C ASN A 637 9.88 37.70 -3.62
N GLN A 638 11.06 37.07 -3.52
CA GLN A 638 11.65 36.66 -2.25
C GLN A 638 12.19 37.86 -1.45
N SER A 639 12.12 37.87 -0.13
CA SER A 639 12.73 38.90 0.71
C SER A 639 13.75 38.30 1.69
N ALA A 640 14.58 39.15 2.29
CA ALA A 640 15.45 38.72 3.39
C ALA A 640 14.65 37.99 4.49
N GLN A 641 13.44 38.47 4.81
CA GLN A 641 12.56 37.84 5.81
C GLN A 641 12.14 36.42 5.41
N THR A 642 11.70 36.22 4.16
CA THR A 642 11.30 34.88 3.68
C THR A 642 12.45 33.87 3.68
N PHE A 643 13.70 34.33 3.51
CA PHE A 643 14.89 33.50 3.69
C PHE A 643 15.12 33.17 5.17
N GLN A 644 15.06 34.17 6.06
CA GLN A 644 15.22 33.97 7.50
C GLN A 644 14.22 32.94 8.05
N ASP A 645 12.95 33.03 7.65
CA ASP A 645 11.91 32.14 8.18
C ASP A 645 12.12 30.67 7.76
N SER A 646 12.59 30.43 6.54
CA SER A 646 12.97 29.08 6.10
C SER A 646 14.23 28.57 6.83
N PHE A 647 15.20 29.45 7.08
CA PHE A 647 16.47 29.12 7.73
C PHE A 647 16.31 28.79 9.21
N LYS A 648 15.42 29.48 9.95
CA LYS A 648 15.18 29.25 11.38
C LYS A 648 14.98 27.76 11.67
N SER A 649 13.93 27.16 11.10
CA SER A 649 13.53 25.77 11.40
C SER A 649 14.51 24.70 10.88
N LYS A 650 15.24 25.00 9.81
CA LYS A 650 16.13 24.04 9.14
C LYS A 650 17.60 24.30 9.43
N ALA A 651 18.18 25.32 8.80
CA ALA A 651 19.61 25.58 8.84
C ALA A 651 20.09 25.96 10.25
N TRP A 652 19.50 26.99 10.87
CA TRP A 652 19.97 27.52 12.14
C TRP A 652 19.67 26.59 13.32
N MET A 653 18.48 25.98 13.35
CA MET A 653 18.15 24.95 14.34
C MET A 653 19.14 23.78 14.28
N THR A 654 19.40 23.24 13.09
CA THR A 654 20.34 22.13 12.91
C THR A 654 21.74 22.51 13.35
N LYS A 655 22.17 23.75 13.08
CA LYS A 655 23.48 24.25 13.48
C LYS A 655 23.63 24.29 15.01
N GLN A 656 22.65 24.86 15.71
CA GLN A 656 22.67 24.94 17.17
C GLN A 656 22.62 23.55 17.83
N ILE A 657 21.76 22.67 17.31
CA ILE A 657 21.63 21.29 17.82
C ILE A 657 22.89 20.47 17.51
N ASP A 658 23.55 20.66 16.36
CA ASP A 658 24.86 20.05 16.06
C ASP A 658 25.90 20.41 17.13
N GLU A 659 26.10 21.71 17.38
CA GLU A 659 27.10 22.21 18.33
C GLU A 659 26.83 21.71 19.76
N LEU A 660 25.58 21.78 20.21
CA LEU A 660 25.20 21.36 21.56
C LEU A 660 25.19 19.84 21.74
N SER A 661 24.74 19.08 20.74
CA SER A 661 24.68 17.61 20.82
C SER A 661 26.04 16.97 21.03
N ARG A 662 27.12 17.58 20.51
CA ARG A 662 28.51 17.12 20.71
C ARG A 662 28.97 17.19 22.17
N ILE A 663 28.35 18.06 22.96
CA ILE A 663 28.70 18.30 24.37
C ILE A 663 27.73 17.56 25.29
N ILE A 664 26.43 17.62 24.99
CA ILE A 664 25.36 17.15 25.89
C ILE A 664 25.00 15.67 25.65
N CYS A 665 25.13 15.16 24.42
CA CYS A 665 24.64 13.84 24.03
C CYS A 665 25.81 12.91 23.61
N PRO A 666 26.63 12.42 24.56
CA PRO A 666 27.83 11.63 24.25
C PRO A 666 27.53 10.25 23.65
N GLN A 667 26.31 9.73 23.83
CA GLN A 667 25.89 8.42 23.32
C GLN A 667 25.04 8.49 22.03
N LEU A 668 25.01 9.65 21.38
CA LEU A 668 24.25 9.89 20.15
C LEU A 668 24.77 9.01 19.01
N ARG A 669 23.95 8.06 18.56
CA ARG A 669 24.24 7.19 17.40
C ARG A 669 23.79 7.79 16.08
N HIS A 670 22.66 8.50 16.06
CA HIS A 670 22.07 8.99 14.83
C HIS A 670 21.70 10.48 14.88
N PHE A 671 22.33 11.26 14.01
CA PHE A 671 21.93 12.65 13.74
C PHE A 671 21.41 12.72 12.31
N VAL A 672 20.11 12.89 12.14
CA VAL A 672 19.42 12.79 10.86
C VAL A 672 18.63 14.05 10.56
N VAL A 673 18.76 14.58 9.34
CA VAL A 673 18.06 15.79 8.91
C VAL A 673 17.37 15.57 7.58
N PHE A 674 16.15 16.09 7.46
CA PHE A 674 15.33 15.93 6.27
C PHE A 674 15.58 17.11 5.33
N SER A 675 16.36 16.84 4.29
CA SER A 675 16.55 17.69 3.11
C SER A 675 15.49 17.37 2.05
N SER A 676 15.63 17.93 0.86
CA SER A 676 14.73 17.70 -0.27
C SER A 676 15.50 17.67 -1.58
N VAL A 677 14.96 16.96 -2.57
CA VAL A 677 15.42 17.00 -3.97
C VAL A 677 15.41 18.43 -4.55
N SER A 678 14.63 19.36 -3.99
CA SER A 678 14.71 20.79 -4.34
C SER A 678 16.12 21.36 -4.11
N CYS A 679 16.84 20.89 -3.08
CA CYS A 679 18.25 21.25 -2.88
C CYS A 679 19.16 20.61 -3.96
N GLY A 680 18.96 19.32 -4.24
CA GLY A 680 19.84 18.56 -5.13
C GLY A 680 19.67 18.88 -6.62
N ARG A 681 18.43 18.98 -7.11
CA ARG A 681 18.07 19.21 -8.52
C ARG A 681 17.60 20.64 -8.80
N GLY A 682 17.20 21.38 -7.77
CA GLY A 682 16.57 22.69 -7.91
C GLY A 682 15.06 22.58 -8.12
N ASN A 683 14.32 23.49 -7.49
CA ASN A 683 12.92 23.73 -7.80
C ASN A 683 12.67 25.25 -7.92
N ALA A 684 11.94 25.66 -8.95
CA ALA A 684 11.63 27.08 -9.17
C ALA A 684 10.71 27.58 -8.05
N GLY A 685 10.98 28.78 -7.53
CA GLY A 685 10.21 29.36 -6.42
C GLY A 685 10.63 28.91 -5.02
N GLN A 686 11.64 28.03 -4.91
CA GLN A 686 12.10 27.46 -3.63
C GLN A 686 13.58 27.78 -3.36
N THR A 687 14.05 28.98 -3.74
CA THR A 687 15.45 29.38 -3.54
C THR A 687 15.86 29.47 -2.08
N ASN A 688 14.97 29.96 -1.21
CA ASN A 688 15.15 29.99 0.24
C ASN A 688 15.20 28.56 0.84
N TYR A 689 14.25 27.71 0.46
CA TYR A 689 14.15 26.33 0.93
C TYR A 689 15.34 25.47 0.47
N GLY A 690 15.71 25.57 -0.80
CA GLY A 690 16.88 24.89 -1.37
C GLY A 690 18.17 25.29 -0.65
N MET A 691 18.36 26.60 -0.40
CA MET A 691 19.54 27.10 0.32
C MET A 691 19.60 26.60 1.77
N ALA A 692 18.49 26.66 2.52
CA ALA A 692 18.43 26.19 3.91
C ALA A 692 18.75 24.69 4.05
N ASN A 693 18.20 23.87 3.14
CA ASN A 693 18.47 22.44 3.06
C ASN A 693 19.95 22.14 2.78
N SER A 694 20.57 22.92 1.88
CA SER A 694 21.98 22.76 1.53
C SER A 694 22.90 23.02 2.72
N VAL A 695 22.56 23.95 3.61
CA VAL A 695 23.31 24.16 4.88
C VAL A 695 23.27 22.89 5.74
N MET A 696 22.10 22.28 5.93
CA MET A 696 21.98 21.05 6.73
C MET A 696 22.81 19.90 6.15
N GLU A 697 22.83 19.75 4.82
CA GLU A 697 23.68 18.76 4.15
C GLU A 697 25.17 18.97 4.41
N ARG A 698 25.63 20.23 4.48
CA ARG A 698 27.02 20.54 4.81
C ARG A 698 27.35 20.31 6.29
N ILE A 699 26.40 20.56 7.19
CA ILE A 699 26.56 20.22 8.61
C ILE A 699 26.73 18.71 8.77
N CYS A 700 25.89 17.89 8.13
CA CYS A 700 26.05 16.43 8.17
C CYS A 700 27.36 15.94 7.54
N GLU A 701 27.77 16.51 6.40
CA GLU A 701 29.07 16.21 5.79
C GLU A 701 30.25 16.55 6.70
N LYS A 702 30.17 17.69 7.40
CA LYS A 702 31.19 18.11 8.37
C LYS A 702 31.22 17.20 9.60
N ARG A 703 30.07 16.83 10.15
CA ARG A 703 29.96 15.89 11.28
C ARG A 703 30.67 14.57 10.96
N VAL A 704 30.38 13.98 9.80
CA VAL A 704 31.03 12.73 9.37
C VAL A 704 32.54 12.90 9.19
N LYS A 705 32.99 14.02 8.61
CA LYS A 705 34.42 14.34 8.49
C LYS A 705 35.12 14.45 9.85
N GLU A 706 34.40 14.87 10.89
CA GLU A 706 34.91 15.05 12.26
C GLU A 706 34.68 13.81 13.15
N GLY A 707 34.23 12.69 12.58
CA GLY A 707 34.04 11.43 13.29
C GLY A 707 32.70 11.28 14.03
N TYR A 708 31.77 12.22 13.85
CA TYR A 708 30.41 12.14 14.37
C TYR A 708 29.44 11.60 13.31
N HIS A 709 28.37 10.92 13.72
CA HIS A 709 27.30 10.56 12.78
C HIS A 709 26.59 11.81 12.25
N GLY A 710 26.30 11.85 10.95
CA GLY A 710 25.47 12.87 10.32
C GLY A 710 24.87 12.35 9.03
N LEU A 711 23.55 12.45 8.86
CA LEU A 711 22.82 11.94 7.70
C LEU A 711 21.80 12.97 7.23
N ALA A 712 21.97 13.50 6.02
CA ALA A 712 21.00 14.35 5.36
C ALA A 712 20.31 13.58 4.22
N ILE A 713 18.97 13.51 4.27
CA ILE A 713 18.19 12.76 3.28
C ILE A 713 17.47 13.73 2.35
N GLN A 714 17.81 13.73 1.08
CA GLN A 714 17.13 14.48 0.02
C GLN A 714 15.89 13.71 -0.44
N TRP A 715 14.76 13.94 0.24
CA TRP A 715 13.48 13.35 -0.12
C TRP A 715 12.87 13.98 -1.37
N GLY A 716 12.27 13.14 -2.22
CA GLY A 716 11.36 13.52 -3.29
C GLY A 716 10.03 14.05 -2.77
N ALA A 717 9.00 14.07 -3.61
CA ALA A 717 7.63 14.27 -3.12
C ALA A 717 7.26 13.12 -2.17
N ILE A 718 6.81 13.44 -0.96
CA ILE A 718 6.36 12.46 0.03
C ILE A 718 4.82 12.46 0.00
N GLY A 719 4.21 11.31 -0.23
CA GLY A 719 2.75 11.13 -0.25
C GLY A 719 2.17 10.71 1.10
N ASP A 720 0.87 10.42 1.11
CA ASP A 720 0.02 9.93 2.22
C ASP A 720 -0.15 10.90 3.41
N VAL A 721 0.91 11.63 3.80
CA VAL A 721 0.92 12.52 4.97
C VAL A 721 1.80 13.75 4.75
N GLY A 722 1.46 14.85 5.44
CA GLY A 722 2.26 16.07 5.45
C GLY A 722 1.96 17.02 4.29
N LEU A 723 2.89 17.94 4.01
CA LEU A 723 2.63 19.14 3.20
C LEU A 723 2.08 18.85 1.79
N VAL A 724 2.56 17.78 1.14
CA VAL A 724 2.10 17.44 -0.22
C VAL A 724 0.69 16.87 -0.18
N ALA A 725 0.37 16.01 0.79
CA ALA A 725 -0.97 15.48 0.97
C ALA A 725 -1.97 16.59 1.33
N ASP A 726 -1.55 17.58 2.14
CA ASP A 726 -2.37 18.74 2.51
C ASP A 726 -2.62 19.69 1.32
N MET A 727 -1.75 19.68 0.30
CA MET A 727 -1.84 20.51 -0.92
C MET A 727 -2.62 19.82 -2.06
N GLN A 728 -2.99 18.55 -1.90
CA GLN A 728 -3.69 17.80 -2.95
C GLN A 728 -5.16 18.23 -3.08
N GLU A 729 -5.55 18.57 -4.31
CA GLU A 729 -6.94 18.47 -4.72
C GLU A 729 -7.26 16.99 -4.98
N GLU A 730 -8.46 16.54 -4.61
CA GLU A 730 -8.88 15.14 -4.76
C GLU A 730 -8.65 14.64 -6.21
N ASN A 731 -7.98 13.48 -6.35
CA ASN A 731 -7.80 12.71 -7.59
C ASN A 731 -6.81 13.21 -8.67
N LYS A 732 -5.72 13.91 -8.31
CA LYS A 732 -4.59 14.13 -9.24
C LYS A 732 -3.26 13.64 -8.68
N GLU A 733 -2.60 12.74 -9.41
CA GLU A 733 -1.17 12.45 -9.21
C GLU A 733 -0.36 13.72 -9.46
N LEU A 734 0.17 14.29 -8.38
CA LEU A 734 0.88 15.56 -8.44
C LEU A 734 2.36 15.29 -8.75
N ILE A 735 2.76 15.53 -9.99
CA ILE A 735 4.18 15.50 -10.39
C ILE A 735 4.84 16.78 -9.86
N ILE A 736 5.64 16.65 -8.80
CA ILE A 736 6.36 17.77 -8.19
C ILE A 736 7.84 17.63 -8.52
N GLY A 737 8.42 18.62 -9.19
CA GLY A 737 9.86 18.64 -9.51
C GLY A 737 10.34 17.46 -10.38
N GLY A 738 9.44 16.85 -11.18
CA GLY A 738 9.73 15.64 -11.96
C GLY A 738 9.83 14.35 -11.12
N THR A 739 9.21 14.35 -9.94
CA THR A 739 9.08 13.18 -9.06
C THR A 739 7.61 12.88 -8.81
N LEU A 740 7.29 11.60 -8.63
CA LEU A 740 6.01 11.14 -8.10
C LEU A 740 6.06 11.08 -6.58
N GLN A 741 4.88 11.00 -5.98
CA GLN A 741 4.75 10.87 -4.54
C GLN A 741 5.23 9.50 -4.08
N GLN A 742 6.25 9.50 -3.23
CA GLN A 742 6.71 8.30 -2.57
C GLN A 742 5.79 8.04 -1.37
N ARG A 743 5.12 6.88 -1.37
CA ARG A 743 4.30 6.43 -0.24
C ARG A 743 5.11 6.43 1.06
N ILE A 744 4.46 6.75 2.18
CA ILE A 744 5.14 6.88 3.48
C ILE A 744 5.78 5.57 3.92
N SER A 745 5.17 4.43 3.64
CA SER A 745 5.74 3.11 3.91
C SER A 745 7.08 2.91 3.19
N SER A 746 7.14 3.24 1.89
CA SER A 746 8.38 3.19 1.10
C SER A 746 9.44 4.16 1.64
N CYS A 747 9.04 5.36 2.10
CA CYS A 747 9.96 6.29 2.74
C CYS A 747 10.57 5.70 4.02
N LEU A 748 9.75 5.08 4.88
CA LEU A 748 10.20 4.50 6.14
C LEU A 748 11.13 3.29 5.92
N ASP A 749 10.77 2.39 4.99
CA ASP A 749 11.63 1.26 4.60
C ASP A 749 13.00 1.75 4.08
N THR A 750 12.99 2.83 3.28
CA THR A 750 14.22 3.42 2.74
C THR A 750 15.04 4.12 3.83
N LEU A 751 14.38 4.79 4.79
CA LEU A 751 15.02 5.43 5.92
C LEU A 751 15.81 4.41 6.74
N GLU A 752 15.26 3.22 6.99
CA GLU A 752 15.98 2.16 7.70
C GLU A 752 17.28 1.75 7.00
N ILE A 753 17.25 1.61 5.67
CA ILE A 753 18.45 1.34 4.88
C ILE A 753 19.47 2.48 5.04
N PHE A 754 18.99 3.73 5.04
CA PHE A 754 19.85 4.91 5.19
C PHE A 754 20.43 5.07 6.60
N LEU A 755 19.77 4.55 7.64
CA LEU A 755 20.31 4.51 9.01
C LEU A 755 21.43 3.49 9.20
N LEU A 756 21.56 2.52 8.28
CA LEU A 756 22.53 1.41 8.35
C LEU A 756 23.78 1.61 7.47
N GLN A 757 23.97 2.83 6.94
CA GLN A 757 25.06 3.18 6.01
C GLN A 757 25.74 4.49 6.44
N ASP A 758 26.97 4.71 5.95
CA ASP A 758 27.84 5.81 6.44
C ASP A 758 27.94 7.03 5.53
N ARG A 759 27.17 7.09 4.43
CA ARG A 759 27.14 8.25 3.53
C ARG A 759 26.41 9.42 4.20
N PRO A 760 27.02 10.61 4.26
CA PRO A 760 26.43 11.75 4.96
C PRO A 760 25.22 12.34 4.24
N ILE A 761 25.08 12.08 2.94
CA ILE A 761 24.02 12.65 2.11
C ILE A 761 23.55 11.57 1.14
N VAL A 762 22.24 11.31 1.19
CA VAL A 762 21.55 10.33 0.36
C VAL A 762 20.29 10.94 -0.22
N SER A 763 19.72 10.35 -1.27
CA SER A 763 18.48 10.82 -1.87
C SER A 763 17.55 9.65 -2.14
N SER A 764 16.27 9.85 -1.88
CA SER A 764 15.20 8.92 -2.20
C SER A 764 14.08 9.68 -2.89
N MET A 765 13.67 9.22 -4.07
CA MET A 765 12.58 9.80 -4.84
C MET A 765 12.02 8.76 -5.79
N VAL A 766 10.71 8.84 -6.07
CA VAL A 766 10.11 8.12 -7.19
C VAL A 766 10.22 9.02 -8.42
N VAL A 767 10.89 8.54 -9.46
CA VAL A 767 11.12 9.33 -10.67
C VAL A 767 9.87 9.25 -11.54
N ALA A 768 9.27 10.40 -11.85
CA ALA A 768 8.24 10.45 -12.89
C ALA A 768 8.91 10.18 -14.24
N GLU A 769 8.38 9.24 -15.03
CA GLU A 769 8.94 8.96 -16.34
C GLU A 769 8.82 10.23 -17.21
N LYS A 770 9.96 10.83 -17.57
CA LYS A 770 10.01 11.79 -18.67
C LYS A 770 9.75 10.99 -19.93
N GLY A 771 8.59 11.18 -20.57
CA GLY A 771 8.19 10.48 -21.79
C GLY A 771 9.33 10.34 -22.80
N ASN A 772 10.00 9.19 -22.77
CA ASN A 772 10.50 8.48 -23.93
C ASN A 772 9.52 7.32 -24.10
N ALA A 773 8.49 7.55 -24.92
CA ALA A 773 7.64 6.46 -25.38
C ALA A 773 8.52 5.33 -25.96
N ASN A 774 8.22 4.10 -25.58
CA ASN A 774 8.80 2.83 -26.07
C ASN A 774 9.97 2.22 -25.28
N LYS A 775 9.79 2.04 -23.97
CA LYS A 775 10.23 0.80 -23.31
C LYS A 775 9.36 0.50 -22.09
N SER A 776 8.06 0.26 -22.33
CA SER A 776 7.26 -0.50 -21.38
C SER A 776 7.79 -1.92 -21.29
N LEU A 777 7.92 -2.45 -20.08
CA LEU A 777 7.95 -3.89 -19.85
C LEU A 777 6.81 -4.50 -20.67
N ASN A 778 7.14 -5.40 -21.59
CA ASN A 778 6.16 -5.99 -22.49
C ASN A 778 5.65 -7.28 -21.83
N ILE A 779 4.33 -7.45 -21.75
CA ILE A 779 3.62 -8.68 -21.33
C ILE A 779 4.33 -9.95 -21.84
N TYR A 780 4.81 -9.89 -23.08
CA TYR A 780 5.56 -10.95 -23.73
C TYR A 780 6.85 -11.37 -23.00
N GLU A 781 7.66 -10.41 -22.54
CA GLU A 781 8.94 -10.67 -21.87
C GLU A 781 8.74 -11.18 -20.44
N THR A 782 7.76 -10.64 -19.73
CA THR A 782 7.43 -11.06 -18.35
C THR A 782 6.95 -12.51 -18.30
N VAL A 783 6.04 -12.91 -19.20
CA VAL A 783 5.57 -14.30 -19.26
C VAL A 783 6.68 -15.25 -19.71
N ALA A 784 7.57 -14.83 -20.62
CA ALA A 784 8.72 -15.63 -21.03
C ALA A 784 9.71 -15.89 -19.88
N GLN A 785 9.90 -14.92 -18.98
CA GLN A 785 10.71 -15.09 -17.76
C GLN A 785 10.10 -16.08 -16.78
N ILE A 786 8.80 -15.99 -16.51
CA ILE A 786 8.08 -16.94 -15.63
C ILE A 786 8.19 -18.36 -16.17
N MET A 787 8.15 -18.53 -17.50
CA MET A 787 8.34 -19.82 -18.15
C MET A 787 9.80 -20.28 -18.25
N GLY A 788 10.76 -19.48 -17.75
CA GLY A 788 12.19 -19.84 -17.76
C GLY A 788 12.84 -19.86 -19.15
N LEU A 789 12.25 -19.20 -20.15
CA LEU A 789 12.73 -19.20 -21.53
C LEU A 789 13.84 -18.15 -21.71
N LYS A 790 15.08 -18.61 -21.91
CA LYS A 790 16.25 -17.73 -22.12
C LYS A 790 16.32 -17.10 -23.52
N ASN A 791 15.59 -17.65 -24.51
CA ASN A 791 15.64 -17.20 -25.90
C ASN A 791 14.25 -17.32 -26.56
N THR A 792 13.51 -16.21 -26.59
CA THR A 792 12.10 -16.14 -27.00
C THR A 792 11.87 -16.33 -28.50
N ASN A 793 12.91 -16.15 -29.32
CA ASN A 793 12.84 -16.28 -30.78
C ASN A 793 12.88 -17.73 -31.30
N ALA A 794 13.19 -18.71 -30.44
CA ALA A 794 13.32 -20.12 -30.82
C ALA A 794 12.00 -20.90 -30.72
N VAL A 795 10.90 -20.23 -30.38
CA VAL A 795 9.69 -20.86 -29.84
C VAL A 795 8.49 -20.54 -30.73
N SER A 796 7.70 -21.57 -31.10
CA SER A 796 6.54 -21.38 -31.99
C SER A 796 5.45 -20.55 -31.30
N PRO A 797 5.04 -19.40 -31.87
CA PRO A 797 4.19 -18.43 -31.18
C PRO A 797 2.72 -18.86 -31.02
N LYS A 798 2.27 -19.92 -31.71
CA LYS A 798 0.87 -20.36 -31.70
C LYS A 798 0.58 -21.52 -30.73
N VAL A 799 1.61 -22.17 -30.18
CA VAL A 799 1.44 -23.30 -29.26
C VAL A 799 0.95 -22.78 -27.91
N PRO A 800 -0.10 -23.38 -27.29
CA PRO A 800 -0.54 -23.00 -25.95
C PRO A 800 0.56 -23.15 -24.90
N LEU A 801 0.66 -22.22 -23.95
CA LEU A 801 1.69 -22.24 -22.91
C LEU A 801 1.64 -23.53 -22.06
N ALA A 802 0.45 -24.12 -21.89
CA ALA A 802 0.24 -25.39 -21.21
C ALA A 802 1.00 -26.56 -21.88
N GLU A 803 1.09 -26.56 -23.21
CA GLU A 803 1.83 -27.58 -23.98
C GLU A 803 3.35 -27.33 -23.97
N MET A 804 3.76 -26.15 -23.51
CA MET A 804 5.17 -25.71 -23.44
C MET A 804 5.77 -25.87 -22.04
N GLY A 805 5.06 -26.59 -21.16
CA GLY A 805 5.52 -26.89 -19.80
C GLY A 805 4.99 -25.97 -18.71
N MET A 806 4.00 -25.10 -19.00
CA MET A 806 3.31 -24.31 -17.97
C MET A 806 2.50 -25.23 -17.04
N ASP A 807 2.88 -25.29 -15.77
CA ASP A 807 2.17 -26.03 -14.73
C ASP A 807 1.12 -25.17 -14.00
N SER A 808 0.38 -25.79 -13.08
CA SER A 808 -0.69 -25.11 -12.33
C SER A 808 -0.19 -23.96 -11.45
N MET A 809 1.10 -23.93 -11.07
CA MET A 809 1.67 -22.81 -10.29
C MET A 809 2.09 -21.68 -11.22
N MET A 810 2.77 -21.98 -12.33
CA MET A 810 3.13 -20.99 -13.34
C MET A 810 1.88 -20.32 -13.94
N ALA A 811 0.79 -21.06 -14.13
CA ALA A 811 -0.47 -20.49 -14.61
C ALA A 811 -1.05 -19.46 -13.62
N VAL A 812 -0.93 -19.70 -12.31
CA VAL A 812 -1.37 -18.76 -11.28
C VAL A 812 -0.42 -17.58 -11.18
N GLU A 813 0.89 -17.80 -11.32
CA GLU A 813 1.89 -16.73 -11.32
C GLU A 813 1.75 -15.83 -12.54
N ILE A 814 1.53 -16.40 -13.74
CA ILE A 814 1.19 -15.65 -14.96
C ILE A 814 -0.11 -14.88 -14.75
N LYS A 815 -1.15 -15.51 -14.19
CA LYS A 815 -2.42 -14.84 -13.88
C LYS A 815 -2.19 -13.61 -13.01
N GLN A 816 -1.58 -13.81 -11.85
CA GLN A 816 -1.38 -12.76 -10.86
C GLN A 816 -0.44 -11.68 -11.35
N THR A 817 0.56 -12.03 -12.15
CA THR A 817 1.48 -11.05 -12.73
C THR A 817 0.80 -10.23 -13.83
N LEU A 818 -0.04 -10.85 -14.66
CA LEU A 818 -0.85 -10.13 -15.66
C LEU A 818 -1.89 -9.22 -15.00
N GLU A 819 -2.54 -9.67 -13.93
CA GLU A 819 -3.48 -8.86 -13.14
C GLU A 819 -2.77 -7.72 -12.39
N ARG A 820 -1.58 -7.98 -11.81
CA ARG A 820 -0.88 -7.00 -10.97
C ARG A 820 -0.09 -5.97 -11.75
N GLU A 821 0.62 -6.39 -12.80
CA GLU A 821 1.58 -5.54 -13.54
C GLU A 821 0.97 -4.95 -14.82
N PHE A 822 -0.10 -5.55 -15.34
CA PHE A 822 -0.68 -5.20 -16.65
C PHE A 822 -2.21 -5.05 -16.64
N ASP A 823 -2.87 -5.19 -15.49
CA ASP A 823 -4.32 -5.11 -15.29
C ASP A 823 -5.16 -6.03 -16.22
N ILE A 824 -4.59 -7.17 -16.62
CA ILE A 824 -5.22 -8.15 -17.50
C ILE A 824 -5.81 -9.29 -16.68
N PHE A 825 -7.14 -9.30 -16.55
CA PHE A 825 -7.89 -10.36 -15.88
C PHE A 825 -8.23 -11.49 -16.84
N LEU A 826 -7.72 -12.68 -16.55
CA LEU A 826 -7.97 -13.89 -17.35
C LEU A 826 -8.54 -15.00 -16.48
N THR A 827 -9.50 -15.74 -17.02
CA THR A 827 -9.99 -16.95 -16.35
C THR A 827 -8.92 -18.04 -16.38
N THR A 828 -9.05 -19.03 -15.48
CA THR A 828 -8.14 -20.19 -15.45
C THR A 828 -8.17 -20.97 -16.77
N GLN A 829 -9.27 -20.92 -17.53
CA GLN A 829 -9.37 -21.51 -18.87
C GLN A 829 -8.63 -20.68 -19.92
N ASP A 830 -8.73 -19.34 -19.87
CA ASP A 830 -8.05 -18.45 -20.80
C ASP A 830 -6.52 -18.57 -20.72
N ILE A 831 -5.99 -18.73 -19.51
CA ILE A 831 -4.55 -18.89 -19.27
C ILE A 831 -4.03 -20.21 -19.84
N ARG A 832 -4.81 -21.29 -19.74
CA ARG A 832 -4.44 -22.58 -20.34
C ARG A 832 -4.38 -22.52 -21.86
N MET A 833 -5.19 -21.64 -22.46
CA MET A 833 -5.27 -21.41 -23.91
C MET A 833 -4.45 -20.21 -24.39
N LEU A 834 -3.63 -19.63 -23.50
CA LEU A 834 -2.76 -18.50 -23.79
C LEU A 834 -1.60 -18.99 -24.65
N ASN A 835 -1.12 -18.16 -25.57
CA ASN A 835 0.09 -18.43 -26.35
C ASN A 835 0.82 -17.11 -26.65
N PHE A 836 2.08 -17.20 -27.08
CA PHE A 836 2.91 -16.02 -27.31
C PHE A 836 2.39 -15.09 -28.42
N ALA A 837 1.58 -15.59 -29.37
CA ALA A 837 0.89 -14.76 -30.36
C ALA A 837 -0.24 -13.93 -29.73
N LYS A 838 -1.05 -14.52 -28.85
CA LYS A 838 -2.09 -13.81 -28.09
C LYS A 838 -1.47 -12.79 -27.13
N LEU A 839 -0.39 -13.15 -26.44
CA LEU A 839 0.34 -12.23 -25.57
C LEU A 839 0.84 -11.01 -26.35
N LYS A 840 1.39 -11.22 -27.56
CA LYS A 840 1.87 -10.13 -28.42
C LYS A 840 0.72 -9.24 -28.94
N GLN A 841 -0.46 -9.82 -29.20
CA GLN A 841 -1.66 -9.05 -29.53
C GLN A 841 -2.17 -8.25 -28.33
N MET A 842 -2.11 -8.81 -27.12
CA MET A 842 -2.44 -8.12 -25.88
C MET A 842 -1.48 -6.95 -25.63
N SER A 843 -0.19 -7.11 -25.92
CA SER A 843 0.79 -6.02 -25.86
C SER A 843 0.48 -4.87 -26.81
N ILE A 844 0.06 -5.18 -28.05
CA ILE A 844 -0.27 -4.17 -29.06
C ILE A 844 -1.57 -3.43 -28.71
N LYS A 845 -2.57 -4.12 -28.13
CA LYS A 845 -3.77 -3.47 -27.59
C LYS A 845 -3.43 -2.53 -26.43
N SER A 846 -2.59 -2.97 -25.49
CA SER A 846 -2.14 -2.14 -24.38
C SER A 846 -1.28 -0.93 -24.78
N GLU A 847 -0.69 -0.94 -25.98
CA GLU A 847 0.04 0.22 -26.54
C GLU A 847 -0.87 1.19 -27.31
N GLN A 848 -1.99 0.71 -27.87
CA GLN A 848 -3.00 1.56 -28.53
C GLN A 848 -4.02 2.16 -27.55
N GLU A 849 -4.23 1.52 -26.40
CA GLU A 849 -5.02 2.05 -25.27
C GLU A 849 -4.24 3.10 -24.44
N LYS A 850 -2.93 3.30 -24.67
CA LYS A 850 -2.11 4.34 -24.00
C LYS A 850 -2.36 5.78 -24.48
N ILE A 851 -3.27 5.99 -25.42
CA ILE A 851 -3.75 7.33 -25.81
C ILE A 851 -5.24 7.35 -25.50
N PHE A 852 -5.57 7.91 -24.32
CA PHE A 852 -6.87 7.88 -23.64
C PHE A 852 -7.21 6.55 -22.95
N ASP A 853 -6.85 6.47 -21.66
CA ASP A 853 -7.48 5.55 -20.72
C ASP A 853 -7.73 6.26 -19.37
N PRO A 854 -8.99 6.52 -18.98
CA PRO A 854 -9.37 7.07 -17.69
C PRO A 854 -9.57 5.94 -16.68
N SER A 855 -8.51 5.22 -16.34
CA SER A 855 -8.56 4.10 -15.40
C SER A 855 -7.61 4.30 -14.23
N GLU A 856 -7.64 5.47 -13.58
CA GLU A 856 -6.98 5.67 -12.28
C GLU A 856 -7.71 6.73 -11.44
N THR A 857 -9.02 6.50 -11.24
CA THR A 857 -9.73 7.08 -10.11
C THR A 857 -10.41 5.96 -9.32
N ASP A 858 -9.96 5.82 -8.08
CA ASP A 858 -10.68 5.27 -6.95
C ASP A 858 -10.80 3.75 -6.74
N ILE A 859 -9.68 3.08 -6.44
CA ILE A 859 -9.74 1.83 -5.64
C ILE A 859 -10.04 2.13 -4.15
N ASN A 860 -9.85 3.37 -3.68
CA ASN A 860 -10.33 3.81 -2.36
C ASN A 860 -11.84 4.17 -2.32
N ASN A 861 -12.52 4.32 -3.47
CA ASN A 861 -14.00 4.38 -3.52
C ASN A 861 -14.66 3.00 -3.66
N LEU A 862 -13.92 1.88 -3.54
CA LEU A 862 -14.58 0.57 -3.41
C LEU A 862 -15.33 0.39 -2.09
N LYS A 863 -15.16 1.30 -1.11
CA LYS A 863 -16.13 1.42 0.00
C LYS A 863 -17.47 2.06 -0.44
N ASN A 864 -17.48 2.84 -1.53
CA ASN A 864 -18.62 3.63 -2.00
C ASN A 864 -19.42 3.01 -3.16
N VAL A 865 -19.03 1.83 -3.69
CA VAL A 865 -19.86 1.14 -4.71
C VAL A 865 -21.23 0.70 -4.13
N ASN A 866 -21.33 0.69 -2.80
CA ASN A 866 -22.55 0.36 -2.06
C ASN A 866 -23.34 1.57 -1.55
N THR A 867 -23.05 2.82 -1.97
CA THR A 867 -23.78 4.00 -1.49
C THR A 867 -24.60 4.67 -2.60
N LEU A 868 -25.93 4.71 -2.42
CA LEU A 868 -26.84 5.53 -3.24
C LEU A 868 -26.72 7.04 -2.98
N PHE A 869 -25.94 7.43 -1.97
CA PHE A 869 -25.95 8.77 -1.41
C PHE A 869 -24.67 9.52 -1.73
N GLN A 870 -24.81 10.74 -2.24
CA GLN A 870 -23.71 11.69 -2.36
C GLN A 870 -23.66 12.59 -1.12
N LYS A 871 -22.51 13.23 -0.88
CA LYS A 871 -22.35 14.20 0.20
C LYS A 871 -23.05 15.52 -0.15
N ILE A 872 -24.11 15.82 0.59
CA ILE A 872 -24.95 17.03 0.44
C ILE A 872 -24.49 18.10 1.44
N THR A 873 -24.55 19.36 1.04
CA THR A 873 -24.23 20.55 1.86
C THR A 873 -25.45 21.46 2.01
N ASN A 874 -25.40 22.45 2.90
CA ASN A 874 -26.55 23.34 3.14
C ASN A 874 -27.02 24.08 1.89
N SER A 875 -26.11 24.45 0.98
CA SER A 875 -26.45 25.13 -0.27
C SER A 875 -27.21 24.26 -1.27
N ASP A 876 -27.21 22.95 -1.07
CA ASP A 876 -27.84 21.99 -1.98
C ASP A 876 -29.34 21.79 -1.69
N PHE A 877 -29.86 22.31 -0.58
CA PHE A 877 -31.27 22.29 -0.21
C PHE A 877 -31.99 23.52 -0.77
N ILE A 878 -32.55 23.35 -1.97
CA ILE A 878 -33.24 24.43 -2.69
C ILE A 878 -34.76 24.23 -2.54
N PRO A 879 -35.52 25.23 -2.06
CA PRO A 879 -36.95 25.08 -1.75
C PRO A 879 -37.87 25.09 -3.00
N ASN A 880 -37.31 25.29 -4.20
CA ASN A 880 -38.09 25.36 -5.43
C ASN A 880 -38.31 23.99 -6.05
N ILE A 881 -39.54 23.71 -6.49
CA ILE A 881 -39.92 22.45 -7.16
C ILE A 881 -39.33 22.35 -8.59
N LEU A 882 -39.29 23.48 -9.30
CA LEU A 882 -38.75 23.58 -10.65
C LEU A 882 -37.51 24.46 -10.61
N ASN A 883 -36.35 23.89 -10.92
CA ASN A 883 -35.09 24.61 -11.02
C ASN A 883 -34.56 24.52 -12.45
N GLU A 884 -34.38 25.67 -13.10
CA GLU A 884 -33.73 25.69 -14.41
C GLU A 884 -32.27 25.25 -14.27
N LEU A 885 -31.85 24.36 -15.17
CA LEU A 885 -30.48 23.88 -15.24
C LEU A 885 -29.69 24.73 -16.23
N VAL A 886 -28.42 24.98 -15.90
CA VAL A 886 -27.50 25.66 -16.81
C VAL A 886 -27.25 24.71 -18.00
N THR A 887 -27.54 25.16 -19.22
CA THR A 887 -27.48 24.36 -20.46
C THR A 887 -26.99 25.24 -21.60
N LYS A 888 -26.60 24.64 -22.74
CA LYS A 888 -26.19 25.40 -23.94
C LYS A 888 -27.36 26.10 -24.64
N LYS A 889 -28.60 25.64 -24.42
CA LYS A 889 -29.83 26.16 -25.04
C LYS A 889 -29.70 26.31 -26.57
N GLU A 890 -29.08 25.32 -27.22
CA GLU A 890 -28.96 25.23 -28.69
C GLU A 890 -30.28 24.75 -29.33
N VAL A 891 -31.14 24.06 -28.57
CA VAL A 891 -32.45 23.54 -29.01
C VAL A 891 -33.54 23.95 -28.03
N ASP A 892 -34.37 24.92 -28.41
CA ASP A 892 -35.42 25.49 -27.55
C ASP A 892 -36.80 24.83 -27.72
N GLU A 893 -36.98 23.95 -28.71
CA GLU A 893 -38.28 23.32 -29.01
C GLU A 893 -38.71 22.27 -27.97
N VAL A 894 -37.75 21.64 -27.29
CA VAL A 894 -37.97 20.55 -26.31
C VAL A 894 -37.26 20.90 -25.01
N ASN A 895 -37.99 20.87 -23.89
CA ASN A 895 -37.41 21.08 -22.57
C ASN A 895 -37.27 19.74 -21.85
N ILE A 896 -36.04 19.36 -21.50
CA ILE A 896 -35.76 18.10 -20.81
C ILE A 896 -36.05 18.25 -19.32
N ILE A 897 -36.83 17.33 -18.77
CA ILE A 897 -37.11 17.29 -17.35
C ILE A 897 -36.21 16.26 -16.68
N PHE A 898 -35.33 16.71 -15.80
CA PHE A 898 -34.46 15.86 -15.00
C PHE A 898 -35.09 15.55 -13.65
N VAL A 899 -35.08 14.28 -13.23
CA VAL A 899 -35.59 13.84 -11.94
C VAL A 899 -34.45 13.19 -11.13
N PRO A 900 -34.05 13.79 -9.98
CA PRO A 900 -32.89 13.34 -9.20
C PRO A 900 -33.14 12.02 -8.45
N GLY A 901 -32.09 11.55 -7.79
CA GLY A 901 -32.05 10.26 -7.09
C GLY A 901 -32.77 10.25 -5.74
N ILE A 902 -32.39 9.28 -4.90
CA ILE A 902 -33.06 9.01 -3.62
C ILE A 902 -32.92 10.16 -2.61
N ASP A 903 -31.90 10.99 -2.79
CA ASP A 903 -31.58 12.20 -2.03
C ASP A 903 -32.32 13.46 -2.52
N ASN A 904 -33.01 13.38 -3.67
CA ASN A 904 -33.74 14.49 -4.30
C ASN A 904 -32.86 15.73 -4.62
N CYS A 905 -31.55 15.56 -4.83
CA CYS A 905 -30.62 16.67 -4.98
C CYS A 905 -30.27 16.96 -6.45
N LEU A 906 -30.46 18.21 -6.91
CA LEU A 906 -30.12 18.61 -8.29
C LEU A 906 -28.62 18.61 -8.58
N LYS A 907 -27.78 18.66 -7.53
CA LYS A 907 -26.31 18.68 -7.62
C LYS A 907 -25.74 17.51 -8.41
N VAL A 908 -26.47 16.40 -8.51
CA VAL A 908 -26.05 15.23 -9.28
C VAL A 908 -25.92 15.53 -10.79
N PHE A 909 -26.62 16.55 -11.29
CA PHE A 909 -26.67 16.89 -12.72
C PHE A 909 -25.66 17.98 -13.14
N LYS A 910 -24.39 17.87 -12.69
CA LYS A 910 -23.33 18.86 -12.99
C LYS A 910 -23.01 18.99 -14.49
N PHE A 911 -23.17 17.91 -15.24
CA PHE A 911 -22.92 17.84 -16.68
C PHE A 911 -23.94 18.64 -17.54
N THR A 912 -25.01 19.17 -16.93
CA THR A 912 -26.09 19.83 -17.67
C THR A 912 -25.64 21.03 -18.48
N SER A 913 -24.52 21.68 -18.11
CA SER A 913 -23.92 22.78 -18.87
C SER A 913 -23.55 22.42 -20.31
N GLU A 914 -23.41 21.13 -20.61
CA GLU A 914 -23.11 20.62 -21.95
C GLU A 914 -24.33 20.10 -22.72
N ILE A 915 -25.50 20.11 -22.10
CA ILE A 915 -26.76 19.68 -22.72
C ILE A 915 -27.24 20.75 -23.69
N LYS A 916 -27.58 20.31 -24.90
CA LYS A 916 -28.02 21.18 -26.01
C LYS A 916 -29.43 21.73 -25.82
N TYR A 917 -30.29 20.97 -25.13
CA TYR A 917 -31.69 21.33 -24.90
C TYR A 917 -31.83 22.25 -23.70
N ALA A 918 -32.91 23.04 -23.67
CA ALA A 918 -33.38 23.61 -22.41
C ALA A 918 -33.64 22.46 -21.41
N ALA A 919 -33.27 22.65 -20.14
CA ALA A 919 -33.50 21.63 -19.12
C ALA A 919 -33.98 22.21 -17.79
N THR A 920 -34.83 21.46 -17.12
CA THR A 920 -35.35 21.80 -15.79
C THR A 920 -35.23 20.59 -14.88
N CYS A 921 -34.66 20.76 -13.70
CA CYS A 921 -34.66 19.76 -12.66
C CYS A 921 -35.97 19.87 -11.86
N LEU A 922 -36.66 18.74 -11.75
CA LEU A 922 -37.88 18.59 -11.00
C LEU A 922 -37.55 17.97 -9.64
N GLN A 923 -37.50 18.81 -8.60
CA GLN A 923 -37.33 18.38 -7.22
C GLN A 923 -38.70 18.39 -6.54
N TYR A 924 -39.02 17.37 -5.76
CA TYR A 924 -40.26 17.37 -4.99
C TYR A 924 -40.14 18.31 -3.77
N GLU A 925 -41.20 19.06 -3.44
CA GLU A 925 -41.25 19.92 -2.27
C GLU A 925 -41.14 19.07 -1.02
N ILE A 926 -40.14 19.35 -0.19
CA ILE A 926 -39.83 18.48 0.93
C ILE A 926 -40.88 18.73 2.02
N LEU A 927 -41.90 17.89 2.05
CA LEU A 927 -42.78 17.83 3.21
C LEU A 927 -41.92 17.41 4.40
N ASN A 928 -41.76 18.32 5.37
CA ASN A 928 -41.06 18.12 6.65
C ASN A 928 -41.71 17.05 7.56
N VAL A 929 -42.44 16.09 6.98
CA VAL A 929 -43.32 15.15 7.65
C VAL A 929 -43.02 13.74 7.16
N LEU A 930 -42.73 12.85 8.12
CA LEU A 930 -42.69 11.42 7.87
C LEU A 930 -44.10 10.95 7.53
N ASN A 931 -44.28 10.42 6.32
CA ASN A 931 -45.59 10.03 5.83
C ASN A 931 -45.55 8.55 5.45
N GLU A 932 -46.08 7.69 6.32
CA GLU A 932 -46.16 6.24 6.08
C GLU A 932 -46.99 5.89 4.84
N ASN A 933 -47.84 6.81 4.38
CA ASN A 933 -48.65 6.65 3.16
C ASN A 933 -47.98 7.26 1.91
N HIS A 934 -46.69 7.60 1.95
CA HIS A 934 -45.93 8.09 0.80
C HIS A 934 -45.72 6.97 -0.24
N SER A 935 -45.90 7.29 -1.52
CA SER A 935 -45.74 6.32 -2.61
C SER A 935 -45.27 7.02 -3.89
N VAL A 936 -44.59 6.27 -4.76
CA VAL A 936 -44.12 6.75 -6.07
C VAL A 936 -45.27 7.38 -6.87
N MET A 937 -46.45 6.76 -6.86
CA MET A 937 -47.65 7.25 -7.55
C MET A 937 -48.13 8.61 -7.04
N LYS A 938 -48.13 8.82 -5.71
CA LYS A 938 -48.56 10.11 -5.13
C LYS A 938 -47.56 11.22 -5.46
N SER A 939 -46.27 10.90 -5.42
CA SER A 939 -45.21 11.85 -5.78
C SER A 939 -45.31 12.26 -7.25
N ALA A 940 -45.51 11.30 -8.16
CA ALA A 940 -45.74 11.59 -9.58
C ALA A 940 -47.02 12.40 -9.82
N ALA A 941 -48.12 12.08 -9.14
CA ALA A 941 -49.38 12.82 -9.25
C ALA A 941 -49.25 14.28 -8.76
N TYR A 942 -48.52 14.51 -7.67
CA TYR A 942 -48.24 15.85 -7.16
C TYR A 942 -47.33 16.65 -8.12
N LEU A 943 -46.36 16.00 -8.76
CA LEU A 943 -45.44 16.66 -9.69
C LEU A 943 -46.06 16.94 -11.07
N LEU A 944 -47.10 16.19 -11.48
CA LEU A 944 -47.73 16.28 -12.79
C LEU A 944 -48.14 17.71 -13.21
N PRO A 945 -48.78 18.55 -12.37
CA PRO A 945 -49.14 19.92 -12.76
C PRO A 945 -47.93 20.79 -13.10
N HIS A 946 -46.80 20.59 -12.40
CA HIS A 946 -45.54 21.33 -12.63
C HIS A 946 -44.88 20.89 -13.94
N VAL A 947 -44.92 19.58 -14.22
CA VAL A 947 -44.47 19.00 -15.48
C VAL A 947 -45.31 19.51 -16.66
N LEU A 948 -46.64 19.55 -16.53
CA LEU A 948 -47.54 20.09 -17.56
C LEU A 948 -47.34 21.60 -17.81
N LYS A 949 -46.97 22.36 -16.78
CA LYS A 949 -46.61 23.78 -16.92
C LYS A 949 -45.32 23.96 -17.74
N THR A 950 -44.41 23.00 -17.64
CA THR A 950 -43.09 23.00 -18.27
C THR A 950 -43.15 22.59 -19.74
N ILE A 951 -44.06 21.67 -20.11
CA ILE A 951 -44.25 21.11 -21.46
C ILE A 951 -45.26 21.95 -22.28
N LYS A 952 -45.57 23.19 -21.88
CA LYS A 952 -46.70 23.96 -22.41
C LYS A 952 -46.62 24.11 -23.95
N ASN A 953 -47.63 23.58 -24.66
CA ASN A 953 -47.76 23.49 -26.13
C ASN A 953 -46.91 22.42 -26.86
N GLN A 954 -46.11 21.61 -26.15
CA GLN A 954 -45.44 20.45 -26.74
C GLN A 954 -46.40 19.24 -26.78
N LYS A 955 -46.42 18.53 -27.92
CA LYS A 955 -47.16 17.25 -28.06
C LYS A 955 -46.41 16.05 -27.46
N GLU A 956 -45.15 16.27 -27.10
CA GLU A 956 -44.22 15.22 -26.71
C GLU A 956 -43.46 15.63 -25.44
N PHE A 957 -43.03 14.65 -24.63
CA PHE A 957 -42.28 14.88 -23.41
C PHE A 957 -40.95 14.12 -23.39
N PHE A 958 -39.93 14.71 -22.76
CA PHE A 958 -38.63 14.07 -22.58
C PHE A 958 -38.21 14.17 -21.10
N ILE A 959 -38.17 13.03 -20.43
CA ILE A 959 -37.84 12.95 -19.00
C ILE A 959 -36.62 12.04 -18.79
N VAL A 960 -35.67 12.51 -18.00
CA VAL A 960 -34.46 11.79 -17.60
C VAL A 960 -34.51 11.51 -16.10
N GLY A 961 -34.56 10.25 -15.71
CA GLY A 961 -34.57 9.83 -14.31
C GLY A 961 -33.22 9.24 -13.89
N TYR A 962 -32.69 9.66 -12.74
CA TYR A 962 -31.51 9.05 -12.14
C TYR A 962 -31.90 8.23 -10.90
N SER A 963 -31.42 6.99 -10.79
CA SER A 963 -31.63 6.15 -9.60
C SER A 963 -33.13 6.02 -9.24
N TYR A 964 -33.54 6.33 -8.00
CA TYR A 964 -34.95 6.42 -7.56
C TYR A 964 -35.82 7.33 -8.45
N GLY A 965 -35.26 8.42 -9.01
CA GLY A 965 -35.95 9.30 -9.94
C GLY A 965 -36.46 8.60 -11.19
N SER A 966 -35.90 7.44 -11.53
CA SER A 966 -36.38 6.57 -12.61
C SER A 966 -37.79 6.03 -12.34
N LEU A 967 -38.13 5.70 -11.09
CA LEU A 967 -39.46 5.22 -10.72
C LEU A 967 -40.50 6.34 -10.87
N ILE A 968 -40.16 7.54 -10.42
CA ILE A 968 -41.00 8.75 -10.59
C ILE A 968 -41.18 9.08 -12.07
N THR A 969 -40.11 8.96 -12.87
CA THR A 969 -40.11 9.18 -14.32
C THR A 969 -41.06 8.21 -15.04
N ILE A 970 -41.02 6.92 -14.68
CA ILE A 970 -41.95 5.91 -15.21
C ILE A 970 -43.40 6.26 -14.89
N GLU A 971 -43.70 6.67 -13.65
CA GLU A 971 -45.08 7.06 -13.27
C GLU A 971 -45.55 8.36 -13.92
N LEU A 972 -44.68 9.37 -14.02
CA LEU A 972 -44.99 10.61 -14.73
C LEU A 972 -45.31 10.33 -16.20
N ALA A 973 -44.52 9.46 -16.85
CA ALA A 973 -44.79 9.06 -18.22
C ALA A 973 -46.17 8.42 -18.37
N ARG A 974 -46.56 7.54 -17.46
CA ARG A 974 -47.89 6.91 -17.47
C ARG A 974 -49.01 7.94 -17.35
N LEU A 975 -48.86 8.92 -16.47
CA LEU A 975 -49.83 10.01 -16.28
C LEU A 975 -49.90 10.96 -17.48
N LEU A 976 -48.79 11.18 -18.19
CA LEU A 976 -48.72 11.99 -19.40
C LEU A 976 -49.28 11.26 -20.62
N GLU A 977 -49.01 9.95 -20.77
CA GLU A 977 -49.61 9.10 -21.80
C GLU A 977 -51.13 9.03 -21.67
N ALA A 978 -51.66 8.99 -20.44
CA ALA A 978 -53.10 9.08 -20.18
C ALA A 978 -53.71 10.42 -20.63
N LYS A 979 -52.89 11.45 -20.88
CA LYS A 979 -53.28 12.74 -21.47
C LYS A 979 -52.98 12.84 -22.97
N ASN A 980 -52.70 11.72 -23.63
CA ASN A 980 -52.37 11.61 -25.05
C ASN A 980 -51.07 12.34 -25.47
N LEU A 981 -50.10 12.45 -24.58
CA LEU A 981 -48.75 12.92 -24.90
C LEU A 981 -47.84 11.72 -25.18
N LEU A 982 -46.94 11.85 -26.16
CA LEU A 982 -45.95 10.81 -26.47
C LEU A 982 -44.61 11.14 -25.83
N GLY A 983 -43.95 10.15 -25.24
CA GLY A 983 -42.77 10.37 -24.42
C GLY A 983 -41.52 9.68 -24.90
N ARG A 984 -40.35 10.21 -24.50
CA ARG A 984 -39.08 9.48 -24.46
C ARG A 984 -38.54 9.49 -23.04
N LEU A 985 -38.08 8.33 -22.57
CA LEU A 985 -37.46 8.20 -21.26
C LEU A 985 -35.99 7.80 -21.38
N ILE A 986 -35.13 8.48 -20.61
CA ILE A 986 -33.78 7.99 -20.31
C ILE A 986 -33.71 7.68 -18.81
N LEU A 987 -33.36 6.45 -18.46
CA LEU A 987 -33.17 6.02 -17.08
C LEU A 987 -31.68 5.78 -16.83
N ILE A 988 -31.10 6.46 -15.85
CA ILE A 988 -29.69 6.37 -15.49
C ILE A 988 -29.58 5.53 -14.24
N ASP A 989 -29.02 4.33 -14.40
CA ASP A 989 -28.80 3.31 -13.38
C ASP A 989 -29.97 3.15 -12.38
N GLY A 990 -31.19 3.07 -12.92
CA GLY A 990 -32.40 3.00 -12.10
C GLY A 990 -33.55 2.29 -12.80
N ALA A 991 -34.17 1.35 -12.08
CA ALA A 991 -35.40 0.65 -12.47
C ALA A 991 -36.06 0.04 -11.22
N PRO A 992 -37.35 -0.33 -11.28
CA PRO A 992 -38.10 -0.78 -10.10
C PRO A 992 -37.49 -2.01 -9.40
N ASP A 993 -37.21 -3.07 -10.15
CA ASP A 993 -36.77 -4.35 -9.59
C ASP A 993 -35.31 -4.32 -9.06
N PRO A 994 -34.32 -3.78 -9.79
CA PRO A 994 -32.96 -3.65 -9.27
C PRO A 994 -32.86 -2.76 -8.04
N LEU A 995 -33.56 -1.61 -8.02
CA LEU A 995 -33.53 -0.71 -6.87
C LEU A 995 -34.13 -1.39 -5.62
N LYS A 996 -35.24 -2.10 -5.78
CA LYS A 996 -35.87 -2.87 -4.70
C LYS A 996 -35.00 -4.03 -4.23
N LEU A 997 -34.36 -4.76 -5.16
CA LEU A 997 -33.42 -5.82 -4.82
C LEU A 997 -32.23 -5.29 -4.02
N TRP A 998 -31.68 -4.15 -4.43
CA TRP A 998 -30.58 -3.51 -3.72
C TRP A 998 -31.00 -3.04 -2.32
N LEU A 999 -32.14 -2.37 -2.20
CA LEU A 999 -32.66 -1.91 -0.90
C LEU A 999 -32.88 -3.08 0.06
N ASN A 1000 -33.43 -4.20 -0.41
CA ASN A 1000 -33.61 -5.40 0.40
C ASN A 1000 -32.29 -6.06 0.83
N LYS A 1001 -31.23 -5.99 0.00
CA LYS A 1001 -29.90 -6.50 0.35
C LYS A 1001 -29.19 -5.60 1.36
N MET A 1002 -29.27 -4.29 1.18
CA MET A 1002 -28.54 -3.31 2.00
C MET A 1002 -29.25 -2.97 3.31
N MET A 1003 -30.57 -3.07 3.32
CA MET A 1003 -31.42 -2.83 4.48
C MET A 1003 -32.35 -4.03 4.72
N PRO A 1004 -31.81 -5.18 5.19
CA PRO A 1004 -32.62 -6.34 5.54
C PRO A 1004 -33.41 -6.02 6.82
N THR A 1005 -34.61 -5.49 6.67
CA THR A 1005 -35.42 -5.01 7.80
C THR A 1005 -36.54 -5.99 8.13
N THR A 1006 -36.68 -6.32 9.42
CA THR A 1006 -37.82 -7.06 9.97
C THR A 1006 -38.90 -6.17 10.55
N SER A 1007 -38.60 -4.88 10.79
CA SER A 1007 -39.54 -3.90 11.34
C SER A 1007 -39.26 -2.47 10.84
N LEU A 1008 -40.27 -1.59 10.95
CA LEU A 1008 -40.12 -0.15 10.67
C LEU A 1008 -39.05 0.51 11.55
N LYS A 1009 -38.89 0.05 12.80
CA LYS A 1009 -37.88 0.55 13.73
C LYS A 1009 -36.46 0.26 13.23
N ASP A 1010 -36.26 -0.92 12.65
CA ASP A 1010 -34.96 -1.34 12.08
C ASP A 1010 -34.61 -0.51 10.84
N LEU A 1011 -35.61 -0.26 9.97
CA LEU A 1011 -35.43 0.57 8.78
C LEU A 1011 -34.97 1.98 9.13
N GLN A 1012 -35.63 2.61 10.10
CA GLN A 1012 -35.23 3.94 10.59
C GLN A 1012 -33.80 3.96 11.13
N ASN A 1013 -33.39 2.92 11.87
CA ASN A 1013 -32.04 2.85 12.44
C ASN A 1013 -30.97 2.70 11.34
N LEU A 1014 -31.24 1.86 10.34
CA LEU A 1014 -30.34 1.65 9.22
C LEU A 1014 -30.20 2.90 8.34
N ILE A 1015 -31.29 3.67 8.14
CA ILE A 1015 -31.23 4.94 7.40
C ILE A 1015 -30.33 5.94 8.12
N VAL A 1016 -30.50 6.11 9.44
CA VAL A 1016 -29.63 7.00 10.26
C VAL A 1016 -28.17 6.58 10.15
N LEU A 1017 -27.89 5.29 10.26
CA LEU A 1017 -26.55 4.73 10.18
C LEU A 1017 -25.91 5.00 8.81
N ARG A 1018 -26.60 4.66 7.71
CA ARG A 1018 -26.10 4.88 6.34
C ARG A 1018 -25.93 6.35 5.98
N LEU A 1019 -26.79 7.24 6.49
CA LEU A 1019 -26.62 8.67 6.28
C LEU A 1019 -25.40 9.21 7.06
N LEU A 1020 -25.11 8.72 8.27
CA LEU A 1020 -23.94 9.17 9.03
C LEU A 1020 -22.62 8.73 8.41
N GLU A 1021 -22.56 7.53 7.82
CA GLU A 1021 -21.36 7.01 7.13
C GLU A 1021 -20.85 7.94 6.02
N ILE A 1022 -21.73 8.74 5.42
CA ILE A 1022 -21.37 9.73 4.38
C ILE A 1022 -20.55 10.89 4.97
N TYR A 1023 -20.83 11.26 6.22
CA TYR A 1023 -20.29 12.46 6.84
C TYR A 1023 -19.20 12.18 7.87
N THR A 1024 -19.25 11.03 8.53
CA THR A 1024 -18.33 10.68 9.61
C THR A 1024 -18.03 9.18 9.67
N ASN A 1025 -16.83 8.84 10.16
CA ASN A 1025 -16.52 7.46 10.52
C ASN A 1025 -17.25 7.10 11.82
N ILE A 1026 -18.19 6.17 11.75
CA ILE A 1026 -19.00 5.73 12.88
C ILE A 1026 -18.60 4.33 13.35
N ASN A 1027 -18.70 4.08 14.66
CA ASN A 1027 -18.70 2.74 15.21
C ASN A 1027 -20.13 2.17 15.10
N GLU A 1028 -20.38 1.36 14.06
CA GLU A 1028 -21.71 0.81 13.76
C GLU A 1028 -22.35 0.10 14.96
N GLN A 1029 -21.58 -0.70 15.71
CA GLN A 1029 -22.10 -1.48 16.84
C GLN A 1029 -22.54 -0.58 18.01
N GLU A 1030 -21.73 0.43 18.33
CA GLU A 1030 -22.04 1.37 19.40
C GLU A 1030 -23.24 2.26 19.06
N LEU A 1031 -23.29 2.76 17.83
CA LEU A 1031 -24.38 3.61 17.36
C LEU A 1031 -25.69 2.83 17.29
N MET A 1032 -25.68 1.61 16.74
CA MET A 1032 -26.86 0.74 16.71
C MET A 1032 -27.37 0.42 18.12
N ALA A 1033 -26.49 0.21 19.09
CA ALA A 1033 -26.90 0.01 20.49
C ALA A 1033 -27.57 1.25 21.10
N LYS A 1034 -27.18 2.47 20.70
CA LYS A 1034 -27.83 3.72 21.11
C LYS A 1034 -29.18 3.90 20.40
N LEU A 1035 -29.24 3.69 19.07
CA LEU A 1035 -30.46 3.83 18.26
C LEU A 1035 -31.54 2.81 18.65
N ASN A 1036 -31.16 1.59 19.05
CA ASN A 1036 -32.10 0.57 19.53
C ASN A 1036 -32.82 0.96 20.82
N LYS A 1037 -32.19 1.80 21.66
CA LYS A 1037 -32.78 2.34 22.90
C LYS A 1037 -33.75 3.49 22.65
N CYS A 1038 -33.74 4.09 21.46
CA CYS A 1038 -34.70 5.13 21.10
C CYS A 1038 -36.06 4.52 20.77
N ASN A 1039 -37.11 5.15 21.27
CA ASN A 1039 -38.50 4.75 21.03
C ASN A 1039 -39.21 5.69 20.05
N THR A 1040 -38.71 6.92 19.89
CA THR A 1040 -39.27 7.92 18.97
C THR A 1040 -38.26 8.29 17.89
N VAL A 1041 -38.74 8.83 16.77
CA VAL A 1041 -37.86 9.25 15.66
C VAL A 1041 -37.08 10.50 16.05
N GLU A 1042 -37.65 11.37 16.88
CA GLU A 1042 -37.04 12.56 17.42
C GLU A 1042 -35.82 12.22 18.30
N GLU A 1043 -35.87 11.13 19.08
CA GLU A 1043 -34.73 10.64 19.87
C GLU A 1043 -33.59 10.12 18.98
N LYS A 1044 -33.93 9.37 17.93
CA LYS A 1044 -32.94 8.88 16.95
C LYS A 1044 -32.26 10.05 16.23
N LEU A 1045 -33.01 11.11 15.94
CA LEU A 1045 -32.49 12.29 15.27
C LEU A 1045 -31.66 13.20 16.18
N LYS A 1046 -31.92 13.22 17.49
CA LYS A 1046 -30.98 13.84 18.45
C LYS A 1046 -29.63 13.14 18.44
N ILE A 1047 -29.61 11.82 18.35
CA ILE A 1047 -28.37 11.04 18.20
C ILE A 1047 -27.72 11.33 16.85
N PHE A 1048 -28.50 11.33 15.76
CA PHE A 1048 -28.03 11.69 14.43
C PHE A 1048 -27.31 13.05 14.44
N HIS A 1049 -27.96 14.08 15.00
CA HIS A 1049 -27.41 15.43 15.12
C HIS A 1049 -26.13 15.46 15.97
N ALA A 1050 -26.11 14.80 17.13
CA ALA A 1050 -24.96 14.77 18.03
C ALA A 1050 -23.72 14.09 17.42
N CYS A 1051 -23.88 13.29 16.35
CA CYS A 1051 -22.80 12.61 15.66
C CYS A 1051 -22.14 13.46 14.56
N PHE A 1052 -22.65 14.66 14.25
CA PHE A 1052 -21.98 15.60 13.35
C PHE A 1052 -20.94 16.44 14.12
N PRO A 1053 -19.68 16.50 13.69
CA PRO A 1053 -18.63 17.28 14.36
C PRO A 1053 -18.90 18.77 14.23
N THR A 1054 -18.67 19.53 15.31
CA THR A 1054 -18.95 20.98 15.40
C THR A 1054 -18.08 21.86 14.48
N ASP A 1055 -16.99 21.32 13.95
CA ASP A 1055 -15.94 22.11 13.27
C ASP A 1055 -15.88 21.89 11.75
N VAL A 1056 -16.87 21.19 11.18
CA VAL A 1056 -16.99 20.99 9.73
C VAL A 1056 -18.25 21.74 9.28
N ASN A 1057 -18.24 22.31 8.08
CA ASN A 1057 -19.36 23.04 7.49
C ASN A 1057 -20.56 22.09 7.23
N THR A 1058 -21.19 21.59 8.30
CA THR A 1058 -22.16 20.50 8.32
C THR A 1058 -23.58 21.04 8.22
N LEU A 1059 -24.47 20.19 7.71
CA LEU A 1059 -25.89 20.48 7.53
C LEU A 1059 -26.51 21.12 8.78
N THR A 1060 -27.33 22.16 8.62
CA THR A 1060 -28.14 22.72 9.71
C THR A 1060 -29.05 21.63 10.28
N THR A 1061 -29.48 21.75 11.54
CA THR A 1061 -30.41 20.79 12.16
C THR A 1061 -31.68 20.62 11.32
N GLU A 1062 -32.15 21.71 10.68
CA GLU A 1062 -33.26 21.67 9.74
C GLU A 1062 -32.93 20.84 8.49
N ASN A 1063 -31.79 21.07 7.84
CA ASN A 1063 -31.40 20.30 6.65
C ASN A 1063 -31.06 18.83 6.95
N GLN A 1064 -30.60 18.53 8.17
CA GLN A 1064 -30.43 17.15 8.65
C GLN A 1064 -31.78 16.43 8.76
N TRP A 1065 -32.79 17.09 9.33
CA TRP A 1065 -34.17 16.59 9.40
C TRP A 1065 -34.73 16.34 8.00
N LEU A 1066 -34.55 17.33 7.14
CA LEU A 1066 -35.02 17.35 5.76
C LEU A 1066 -34.46 16.16 4.96
N MET A 1067 -33.15 15.96 5.01
CA MET A 1067 -32.46 14.85 4.35
C MET A 1067 -32.99 13.49 4.82
N TYR A 1068 -33.12 13.31 6.13
CA TYR A 1068 -33.62 12.06 6.71
C TYR A 1068 -35.06 11.76 6.24
N CYS A 1069 -35.96 12.74 6.33
CA CYS A 1069 -37.36 12.57 5.92
C CYS A 1069 -37.47 12.23 4.41
N THR A 1070 -36.72 12.91 3.55
CA THR A 1070 -36.70 12.65 2.11
C THR A 1070 -36.27 11.22 1.80
N VAL A 1071 -35.12 10.80 2.33
CA VAL A 1071 -34.55 9.47 2.08
C VAL A 1071 -35.46 8.38 2.65
N HIS A 1072 -36.01 8.58 3.86
CA HIS A 1072 -36.95 7.65 4.46
C HIS A 1072 -38.21 7.44 3.61
N ASN A 1073 -38.83 8.53 3.17
CA ASN A 1073 -40.03 8.48 2.35
C ASN A 1073 -39.75 7.80 1.01
N HIS A 1074 -38.62 8.10 0.35
CA HIS A 1074 -38.24 7.49 -0.92
C HIS A 1074 -37.92 6.00 -0.81
N ILE A 1075 -37.18 5.57 0.23
CA ILE A 1075 -36.91 4.14 0.46
C ILE A 1075 -38.22 3.39 0.71
N THR A 1076 -39.10 3.93 1.55
CA THR A 1076 -40.40 3.33 1.86
C THR A 1076 -41.25 3.21 0.60
N ALA A 1077 -41.31 4.27 -0.22
CA ALA A 1077 -42.03 4.25 -1.49
C ALA A 1077 -41.44 3.23 -2.48
N ALA A 1078 -40.11 3.13 -2.59
CA ALA A 1078 -39.45 2.18 -3.49
C ALA A 1078 -39.69 0.73 -3.09
N LEU A 1079 -39.61 0.40 -1.78
CA LEU A 1079 -39.89 -0.94 -1.27
C LEU A 1079 -41.34 -1.36 -1.52
N ASN A 1080 -42.28 -0.43 -1.36
CA ASN A 1080 -43.72 -0.66 -1.56
C ASN A 1080 -44.16 -0.54 -3.02
N TYR A 1081 -43.27 -0.13 -3.93
CA TYR A 1081 -43.60 0.00 -5.34
C TYR A 1081 -43.69 -1.38 -6.00
N ASN A 1082 -44.81 -1.63 -6.69
CA ASN A 1082 -45.06 -2.86 -7.42
C ASN A 1082 -45.50 -2.53 -8.85
N ILE A 1083 -44.57 -2.72 -9.79
CA ILE A 1083 -44.80 -2.43 -11.21
C ILE A 1083 -45.70 -3.48 -11.88
N SER A 1084 -45.73 -4.71 -11.37
CA SER A 1084 -46.41 -5.85 -12.02
C SER A 1084 -47.94 -5.69 -12.09
N SER A 1085 -48.51 -4.81 -11.27
CA SER A 1085 -49.95 -4.50 -11.24
C SER A 1085 -50.34 -3.27 -12.06
N LEU A 1086 -49.40 -2.64 -12.77
CA LEU A 1086 -49.60 -1.37 -13.48
C LEU A 1086 -49.56 -1.55 -15.00
N PRO A 1087 -50.30 -0.74 -15.78
CA PRO A 1087 -50.27 -0.81 -17.23
C PRO A 1087 -48.89 -0.40 -17.77
N ARG A 1088 -48.49 -1.06 -18.87
CA ARG A 1088 -47.23 -0.78 -19.57
C ARG A 1088 -47.30 0.56 -20.31
N LEU A 1089 -46.15 1.22 -20.40
CA LEU A 1089 -45.95 2.45 -21.16
C LEU A 1089 -45.92 2.15 -22.67
N LYS A 1090 -46.32 3.12 -23.49
CA LYS A 1090 -46.07 3.11 -24.95
C LYS A 1090 -44.73 3.75 -25.31
N SER A 1091 -44.22 4.63 -24.45
CA SER A 1091 -43.00 5.40 -24.66
C SER A 1091 -41.74 4.51 -24.63
N PRO A 1092 -40.80 4.67 -25.59
CA PRO A 1092 -39.52 3.95 -25.56
C PRO A 1092 -38.67 4.37 -24.35
N ILE A 1093 -37.85 3.44 -23.88
CA ILE A 1093 -36.95 3.64 -22.74
C ILE A 1093 -35.50 3.38 -23.16
N THR A 1094 -34.62 4.32 -22.88
CA THR A 1094 -33.16 4.14 -22.98
C THR A 1094 -32.61 3.97 -21.57
N LEU A 1095 -32.01 2.82 -21.27
CA LEU A 1095 -31.32 2.55 -20.02
C LEU A 1095 -29.82 2.82 -20.17
N LEU A 1096 -29.29 3.72 -19.35
CA LEU A 1096 -27.85 3.96 -19.20
C LEU A 1096 -27.36 3.18 -17.98
N LYS A 1097 -26.64 2.08 -18.24
CA LYS A 1097 -26.19 1.13 -17.23
C LYS A 1097 -24.68 1.27 -17.00
N PRO A 1098 -24.20 1.45 -15.76
CA PRO A 1098 -22.77 1.49 -15.49
C PRO A 1098 -22.11 0.12 -15.68
N THR A 1099 -20.80 0.09 -15.93
CA THR A 1099 -20.01 -1.16 -15.97
C THR A 1099 -19.97 -1.84 -14.60
N PHE A 1100 -20.03 -1.07 -13.52
CA PHE A 1100 -20.13 -1.54 -12.14
C PHE A 1100 -21.45 -1.09 -11.49
N PRO A 1101 -22.58 -1.78 -11.76
CA PRO A 1101 -23.88 -1.40 -11.21
C PRO A 1101 -23.98 -1.64 -9.71
N ILE A 1102 -24.81 -0.84 -9.03
CA ILE A 1102 -25.05 -0.90 -7.58
C ILE A 1102 -25.48 -2.31 -7.13
N THR A 1103 -26.19 -3.03 -7.99
CA THR A 1103 -26.57 -4.42 -7.75
C THR A 1103 -26.49 -5.22 -9.04
N SER A 1104 -25.94 -6.42 -8.94
CA SER A 1104 -26.03 -7.39 -10.02
C SER A 1104 -27.48 -7.82 -10.19
N PHE A 1105 -28.04 -7.58 -11.38
CA PHE A 1105 -29.39 -7.95 -11.76
C PHE A 1105 -29.35 -8.90 -12.97
N PRO A 1106 -30.12 -10.02 -12.99
CA PRO A 1106 -30.00 -11.05 -14.01
C PRO A 1106 -30.32 -10.57 -15.43
N GLU A 1107 -31.36 -9.76 -15.59
CA GLU A 1107 -31.75 -9.22 -16.90
C GLU A 1107 -30.94 -7.96 -17.25
N GLU A 1108 -30.40 -7.93 -18.47
CA GLU A 1108 -29.58 -6.81 -18.94
C GLU A 1108 -30.33 -5.47 -18.95
N ASP A 1109 -31.62 -5.51 -19.26
CA ASP A 1109 -32.52 -4.36 -19.36
C ASP A 1109 -33.13 -3.92 -18.03
N TYR A 1110 -32.63 -4.45 -16.89
CA TYR A 1110 -33.15 -4.15 -15.56
C TYR A 1110 -34.65 -4.49 -15.37
N GLY A 1111 -35.19 -5.41 -16.17
CA GLY A 1111 -36.60 -5.79 -16.12
C GLY A 1111 -37.55 -4.79 -16.81
N LEU A 1112 -37.02 -3.81 -17.54
CA LEU A 1112 -37.81 -2.75 -18.19
C LEU A 1112 -38.75 -3.28 -19.28
N HIS A 1113 -38.51 -4.47 -19.84
CA HIS A 1113 -39.46 -5.16 -20.74
C HIS A 1113 -40.83 -5.43 -20.11
N ARG A 1114 -40.93 -5.39 -18.76
CA ARG A 1114 -42.22 -5.47 -18.04
C ARG A 1114 -42.89 -4.11 -17.88
N VAL A 1115 -42.16 -3.02 -18.09
CA VAL A 1115 -42.58 -1.62 -17.83
C VAL A 1115 -43.09 -0.93 -19.09
N THR A 1116 -42.50 -1.20 -20.25
CA THR A 1116 -42.88 -0.57 -21.53
C THR A 1116 -43.10 -1.59 -22.64
N GLU A 1117 -44.01 -1.28 -23.57
CA GLU A 1117 -44.16 -1.94 -24.87
C GLU A 1117 -43.31 -1.27 -25.96
N GLY A 1118 -42.77 -0.08 -25.68
CA GLY A 1118 -41.86 0.64 -26.57
C GLY A 1118 -40.46 0.02 -26.63
N LYS A 1119 -39.67 0.43 -27.63
CA LYS A 1119 -38.30 -0.06 -27.81
C LYS A 1119 -37.44 0.25 -26.59
N ILE A 1120 -36.71 -0.76 -26.11
CA ILE A 1120 -35.73 -0.62 -25.03
C ILE A 1120 -34.32 -0.63 -25.61
N GLN A 1121 -33.52 0.38 -25.25
CA GLN A 1121 -32.11 0.46 -25.64
C GLN A 1121 -31.24 0.48 -24.39
N VAL A 1122 -30.29 -0.44 -24.29
CA VAL A 1122 -29.35 -0.52 -23.16
C VAL A 1122 -27.98 -0.05 -23.62
N HIS A 1123 -27.44 0.96 -22.95
CA HIS A 1123 -26.08 1.44 -23.18
C HIS A 1123 -25.25 1.26 -21.93
N PHE A 1124 -24.14 0.53 -22.08
CA PHE A 1124 -23.12 0.44 -21.04
C PHE A 1124 -22.25 1.70 -21.05
N ILE A 1125 -22.17 2.36 -19.90
CA ILE A 1125 -21.34 3.53 -19.65
C ILE A 1125 -20.30 3.14 -18.61
N GLU A 1126 -19.06 3.51 -18.83
CA GLU A 1126 -17.97 3.18 -17.92
C GLU A 1126 -18.11 3.96 -16.60
N GLY A 1127 -17.98 3.25 -15.48
CA GLY A 1127 -18.09 3.80 -14.13
C GLY A 1127 -18.99 2.98 -13.21
N ASN A 1128 -19.30 3.53 -12.05
CA ASN A 1128 -20.27 3.02 -11.08
C ASN A 1128 -21.49 3.96 -11.01
N HIS A 1129 -22.41 3.72 -10.07
CA HIS A 1129 -23.62 4.54 -9.89
C HIS A 1129 -23.38 6.05 -9.82
N ILE A 1130 -22.29 6.46 -9.17
CA ILE A 1130 -21.95 7.86 -8.94
C ILE A 1130 -21.14 8.39 -10.13
N THR A 1131 -20.10 7.66 -10.54
CA THR A 1131 -19.15 8.14 -11.56
C THR A 1131 -19.71 8.08 -12.99
N ILE A 1132 -20.80 7.34 -13.23
CA ILE A 1132 -21.53 7.37 -14.52
C ILE A 1132 -21.97 8.78 -14.91
N MET A 1133 -22.20 9.66 -13.92
CA MET A 1133 -22.66 11.04 -14.14
C MET A 1133 -21.56 11.95 -14.70
N ASP A 1134 -20.28 11.55 -14.61
CA ASP A 1134 -19.14 12.32 -15.09
C ASP A 1134 -18.65 11.87 -16.48
N ASN A 1135 -19.35 10.91 -17.12
CA ASN A 1135 -18.91 10.29 -18.37
C ASN A 1135 -19.47 11.00 -19.62
N ASP A 1136 -18.59 11.45 -20.54
CA ASP A 1136 -18.96 12.13 -21.80
C ASP A 1136 -19.93 11.32 -22.69
N LYS A 1137 -19.89 9.99 -22.60
CA LYS A 1137 -20.82 9.12 -23.34
C LYS A 1137 -22.27 9.35 -22.92
N LEU A 1138 -22.52 9.62 -21.63
CA LEU A 1138 -23.85 9.95 -21.11
C LEU A 1138 -24.37 11.24 -21.75
N ILE A 1139 -23.54 12.30 -21.74
CA ILE A 1139 -23.84 13.58 -22.38
C ILE A 1139 -24.13 13.37 -23.86
N SER A 1140 -23.32 12.56 -24.54
CA SER A 1140 -23.50 12.26 -25.96
C SER A 1140 -24.83 11.57 -26.24
N ILE A 1141 -25.31 10.68 -25.37
CA ILE A 1141 -26.59 9.96 -25.57
C ILE A 1141 -27.78 10.87 -25.29
N ILE A 1142 -27.71 11.74 -24.28
CA ILE A 1142 -28.75 12.74 -24.00
C ILE A 1142 -28.81 13.78 -25.14
N ASN A 1143 -27.66 14.19 -25.67
CA ASN A 1143 -27.55 15.13 -26.80
C ASN A 1143 -27.83 14.50 -28.17
N LYS A 1144 -27.80 13.17 -28.29
CA LYS A 1144 -28.05 12.45 -29.56
C LYS A 1144 -29.54 12.30 -29.82
N GLU A 1145 -29.96 13.14 -30.77
CA GLU A 1145 -31.06 13.04 -31.72
C GLU A 1145 -32.33 12.35 -31.22
N TRP A 1146 -33.35 13.18 -31.03
CA TRP A 1146 -34.75 12.85 -31.22
C TRP A 1146 -34.95 12.48 -32.71
N ILE A 1147 -34.62 11.24 -33.09
CA ILE A 1147 -34.98 10.73 -34.42
C ILE A 1147 -36.47 10.41 -34.35
N LYS A 1148 -37.28 11.21 -35.03
CA LYS A 1148 -38.63 10.82 -35.46
C LYS A 1148 -38.47 9.63 -36.40
N ASP A 1149 -38.53 8.42 -35.86
CA ASP A 1149 -38.83 7.26 -36.69
C ASP A 1149 -40.33 7.32 -37.03
N ASN A 1150 -40.63 7.54 -38.32
CA ASN A 1150 -41.93 7.28 -38.93
C ASN A 1150 -42.35 5.82 -38.77
#